data_AF-A0A4Y7MVQ7-F1
#
_entry.id   AF-A0A4Y7MVQ7-F1
#
_cell.length_a   1.000
_cell.length_b   1.000
_cell.length_c   1.000
_cell.angle_alpha   90.00
_cell.angle_beta   90.00
_cell.angle_gamma   90.00
#
_symmetry.space_group_name_H-M   'P 1'
#
loop_
_entity.id
_entity.type
_entity.pdbx_description
1 polymer ?
#
loop_
_entity_poly.entity_id
_entity_poly.type
_entity_poly.pdbx_seq_one_letter_code
_entity_poly.pdbx_strand_id
1 'polypeptide(L)'
;MWMDVGITFFISQIILLLIPAAEVVGEWSSKILDLPDSHITRYLNTFKDEGEKCRNSESCIYQHILETGLCWGYEENCPDHLGYSNAHCPGDHKGWVSSKSQQLQTFVNQADFGFVKQQLQSKTVMCKPRLDGESFLECSQYLQFCRGSNLYIDFRDLPSRKESFRYKMDVLKKGQIGGRCKLNDFKLQSEAVHQSPLQSWAPEIQHFQELPDLVNKQSKICDVFIDRPTFIMKIDATVNMYHHFCDFFNLYASLHLNGTHNEMFSRDVNILIWETYNYHSNFGITWSVFTKNPLMNLRTFQGKRVCFREVIFPLLPRMIFGLYYNTPVVWGCQESGLFHAFSKFILHRLKIPKRTAIDLVELPRIKITLLSRNTQYRRILNEKALLDKLRSSPRQYTIQRVEFTHETDFRQQLNIIQDTDIFIGMHGAGLTHLLFLPDWASVFELYNCGDEHCYADLARLRGVHYQTWSNPAKLKPQDEGHHPSDGGPHAKFTNYSFDTDEFLRIVDSAADHVSQHPTYRHTFGHLNQPSKSRDFYKILGIQKSANTNQIKKAYRKLAKELHPDRNKEDPEKASAQFQDLGAAYETLSDPEKRELYDRCGEECVSKEGAGGGGMDPFASFFGDFGFGFGGNGNQGQREVAKGADIVMDLFVSLEELYSGNFVEITHNKPVLKPAKGTRKCNCRQEMVTRQLGPGRFQMMQQAVCDECPNVKLVNEERVLEVEIEQGMTDGLEQRFTAEGEPHTDGEPGDLRLRIQTAPHSIFERRGDDLYTNVTISLADALAGFELDIEHLDGHKVHIVRDKVTWPGARIRKKGEGMPNYDNNNLFGMLYVTFDVQFPKDELSTEVKEKLRQLLSQDSINKVYNGLRGF
;
A
#
# COMPACT_ATOMS: atom_id res chain seq x y z
N MET A 1 73.16 -32.42 53.04
CA MET A 1 73.21 -32.28 51.57
C MET A 1 72.16 -31.24 51.21
N TRP A 2 72.44 -29.97 51.54
CA TRP A 2 72.83 -28.88 50.62
C TRP A 2 71.61 -28.42 49.78
N MET A 3 70.91 -27.37 50.24
CA MET A 3 70.94 -25.97 49.73
C MET A 3 69.89 -25.77 48.61
N ASP A 4 69.00 -24.77 48.52
CA ASP A 4 68.90 -23.40 49.05
C ASP A 4 67.41 -22.95 49.08
N VAL A 5 66.91 -22.28 50.15
CA VAL A 5 66.56 -20.82 50.26
C VAL A 5 65.51 -20.34 49.23
N GLY A 6 64.37 -19.69 49.51
CA GLY A 6 63.76 -19.07 50.70
C GLY A 6 62.68 -18.05 50.25
N ILE A 7 61.86 -17.60 51.20
CA ILE A 7 61.14 -16.29 51.26
C ILE A 7 59.69 -16.17 50.71
N THR A 8 58.81 -16.05 51.70
CA THR A 8 57.52 -15.34 51.90
C THR A 8 57.14 -14.08 51.07
N PHE A 9 55.86 -14.04 50.64
CA PHE A 9 54.82 -12.98 50.75
C PHE A 9 55.01 -11.51 50.23
N PHE A 10 53.91 -11.01 49.62
CA PHE A 10 53.44 -9.62 49.33
C PHE A 10 53.63 -8.98 47.93
N ILE A 11 52.48 -8.67 47.31
CA ILE A 11 52.11 -7.54 46.41
C ILE A 11 52.65 -7.54 44.96
N SER A 12 51.73 -7.69 43.99
CA SER A 12 51.57 -6.66 42.94
C SER A 12 50.18 -6.70 42.30
N GLN A 13 49.60 -5.52 42.25
CA GLN A 13 48.44 -5.07 41.49
C GLN A 13 48.78 -5.04 39.98
N ILE A 14 47.72 -4.99 39.15
CA ILE A 14 47.69 -4.68 37.70
C ILE A 14 47.94 -5.87 36.75
N ILE A 15 46.87 -6.41 36.16
CA ILE A 15 46.57 -6.31 34.70
C ILE A 15 45.08 -6.64 34.52
N LEU A 16 44.35 -5.61 34.09
CA LEU A 16 43.03 -5.61 33.50
C LEU A 16 43.18 -6.03 32.03
N LEU A 17 42.52 -7.09 31.55
CA LEU A 17 42.26 -7.28 30.10
C LEU A 17 41.00 -8.13 29.86
N LEU A 18 39.89 -7.42 29.69
CA LEU A 18 38.87 -7.56 28.63
C LEU A 18 38.45 -8.99 28.23
N ILE A 19 37.30 -9.42 28.74
CA ILE A 19 36.40 -10.31 28.00
C ILE A 19 35.26 -9.40 27.51
N PRO A 20 35.08 -9.18 26.20
CA PRO A 20 33.91 -8.47 25.71
C PRO A 20 32.69 -9.38 25.89
N ALA A 21 31.63 -8.82 26.46
CA ALA A 21 30.31 -9.41 26.41
C ALA A 21 29.97 -9.66 24.94
N ALA A 22 29.68 -10.90 24.58
CA ALA A 22 29.08 -11.21 23.29
C ALA A 22 27.70 -10.55 23.28
N GLU A 23 27.60 -9.41 22.58
CA GLU A 23 26.34 -8.81 22.20
C GLU A 23 25.56 -9.82 21.36
N VAL A 24 24.30 -10.02 21.72
CA VAL A 24 23.34 -10.72 20.89
C VAL A 24 23.22 -9.91 19.60
N VAL A 25 23.84 -10.38 18.52
CA VAL A 25 23.73 -9.78 17.19
C VAL A 25 22.26 -9.88 16.78
N GLY A 26 21.54 -8.76 16.86
CA GLY A 26 20.16 -8.69 16.41
C GLY A 26 20.08 -8.95 14.91
N GLU A 27 19.15 -9.82 14.51
CA GLU A 27 18.84 -10.09 13.11
C GLU A 27 18.49 -8.79 12.36
N TRP A 28 19.18 -8.55 11.25
CA TRP A 28 18.83 -7.49 10.32
C TRP A 28 17.64 -7.93 9.46
N SER A 29 16.60 -7.12 9.36
CA SER A 29 15.44 -7.39 8.51
C SER A 29 15.09 -6.17 7.66
N SER A 30 15.06 -6.35 6.33
CA SER A 30 14.64 -5.33 5.37
C SER A 30 13.22 -4.83 5.64
N LYS A 31 12.35 -5.67 6.23
CA LYS A 31 10.97 -5.31 6.62
C LYS A 31 10.92 -4.21 7.70
N ILE A 32 12.01 -3.99 8.43
CA ILE A 32 12.10 -2.94 9.46
C ILE A 32 12.26 -1.55 8.83
N LEU A 33 12.85 -1.45 7.63
CA LEU A 33 13.15 -0.20 6.94
C LEU A 33 12.22 -0.04 5.72
N ASP A 34 11.00 0.45 5.95
CA ASP A 34 10.00 0.79 4.91
C ASP A 34 10.46 2.04 4.11
N LEU A 35 11.43 1.85 3.21
CA LEU A 35 12.12 2.88 2.43
C LEU A 35 12.37 2.42 0.97
N PRO A 36 12.43 3.34 0.00
CA PRO A 36 12.88 3.03 -1.35
C PRO A 36 14.31 2.45 -1.37
N ASP A 37 14.63 1.55 -2.30
CA ASP A 37 15.96 0.95 -2.42
C ASP A 37 17.10 1.99 -2.47
N SER A 38 16.89 3.07 -3.24
CA SER A 38 17.87 4.17 -3.34
C SER A 38 18.11 4.92 -2.02
N HIS A 39 17.17 4.85 -1.09
CA HIS A 39 17.25 5.45 0.24
C HIS A 39 17.87 4.48 1.24
N ILE A 40 17.54 3.18 1.15
CA ILE A 40 18.09 2.13 2.04
C ILE A 40 19.60 2.09 1.93
N THR A 41 20.15 2.08 0.72
CA THR A 41 21.61 2.07 0.54
C THR A 41 22.28 3.24 1.26
N ARG A 42 21.76 4.46 1.09
CA ARG A 42 22.32 5.65 1.71
C ARG A 42 22.16 5.64 3.23
N TYR A 43 20.99 5.20 3.71
CA TYR A 43 20.73 5.00 5.12
C TYR A 43 21.75 4.05 5.77
N LEU A 44 21.99 2.88 5.17
CA LEU A 44 22.94 1.89 5.69
C LEU A 44 24.39 2.42 5.66
N ASN A 45 24.74 3.24 4.66
CA ASN A 45 26.05 3.89 4.60
C ASN A 45 26.21 5.02 5.63
N THR A 46 25.12 5.74 5.95
CA THR A 46 25.11 6.75 7.01
C THR A 46 25.22 6.11 8.40
N PHE A 47 24.47 5.03 8.67
CA PHE A 47 24.46 4.33 9.96
C PHE A 47 25.26 3.03 9.88
N LYS A 48 26.58 3.15 10.07
CA LYS A 48 27.55 2.05 9.93
C LYS A 48 27.17 0.81 10.72
N ASP A 49 26.68 0.96 11.95
CA ASP A 49 26.26 -0.16 12.80
C ASP A 49 25.12 -0.98 12.15
N GLU A 50 24.16 -0.30 11.51
CA GLU A 50 23.07 -0.96 10.78
C GLU A 50 23.56 -1.58 9.47
N GLY A 51 24.53 -0.94 8.81
CA GLY A 51 25.24 -1.49 7.65
C GLY A 51 26.00 -2.78 7.99
N GLU A 52 26.67 -2.84 9.14
CA GLU A 52 27.38 -4.03 9.62
C GLU A 52 26.40 -5.18 9.96
N LYS A 53 25.26 -4.87 10.59
CA LYS A 53 24.19 -5.85 10.82
C LYS A 53 23.67 -6.43 9.49
N CYS A 54 23.45 -5.60 8.47
CA CYS A 54 23.09 -6.09 7.13
C CYS A 54 24.18 -6.98 6.54
N ARG A 55 25.45 -6.55 6.61
CA ARG A 55 26.60 -7.30 6.07
C ARG A 55 26.69 -8.71 6.66
N ASN A 56 26.45 -8.83 7.95
CA ASN A 56 26.57 -10.09 8.69
C ASN A 56 25.30 -10.96 8.63
N SER A 57 24.23 -10.48 8.01
CA SER A 57 22.95 -11.18 7.90
C SER A 57 22.79 -11.81 6.53
N GLU A 58 22.62 -13.14 6.48
CA GLU A 58 22.38 -13.89 5.23
C GLU A 58 21.10 -13.45 4.49
N SER A 59 20.12 -12.87 5.21
CA SER A 59 18.88 -12.34 4.62
C SER A 59 19.01 -10.93 4.03
N CYS A 60 20.18 -10.28 4.10
CA CYS A 60 20.32 -8.92 3.57
C CYS A 60 20.55 -8.84 2.06
N ILE A 61 19.53 -8.44 1.32
CA ILE A 61 19.62 -8.24 -0.15
C ILE A 61 20.51 -7.06 -0.56
N TYR A 62 20.89 -6.17 0.36
CA TYR A 62 21.67 -4.95 0.07
C TYR A 62 23.17 -5.09 0.33
N GLN A 63 23.67 -6.29 0.68
CA GLN A 63 25.10 -6.52 0.96
C GLN A 63 26.02 -5.98 -0.15
N HIS A 64 25.65 -6.21 -1.41
CA HIS A 64 26.42 -5.81 -2.59
C HIS A 64 26.52 -4.28 -2.80
N ILE A 65 25.69 -3.48 -2.10
CA ILE A 65 25.63 -2.02 -2.27
C ILE A 65 26.24 -1.26 -1.09
N LEU A 66 26.53 -1.93 0.03
CA LEU A 66 27.11 -1.33 1.25
C LEU A 66 28.50 -0.69 1.04
N GLU A 67 29.22 -1.07 -0.01
CA GLU A 67 30.60 -0.59 -0.28
C GLU A 67 30.66 0.44 -1.42
N THR A 68 29.51 0.86 -1.94
CA THR A 68 29.44 1.83 -3.05
C THR A 68 29.80 3.26 -2.62
N GLY A 69 29.80 3.55 -1.31
CA GLY A 69 30.06 4.89 -0.77
C GLY A 69 28.95 5.91 -1.08
N LEU A 70 27.78 5.47 -1.57
CA LEU A 70 26.65 6.33 -1.85
C LEU A 70 26.15 7.03 -0.58
N CYS A 71 25.93 8.34 -0.69
CA CYS A 71 25.58 9.21 0.43
C CYS A 71 24.45 10.18 0.04
N TRP A 72 23.87 10.87 1.02
CA TRP A 72 22.80 11.83 0.77
C TRP A 72 23.33 13.11 0.13
N GLY A 73 24.52 13.57 0.53
CA GLY A 73 25.16 14.80 0.05
C GLY A 73 25.40 15.84 1.14
N TYR A 74 24.80 15.66 2.33
CA TYR A 74 25.01 16.55 3.47
C TYR A 74 26.10 16.07 4.44
N GLU A 75 26.53 14.82 4.32
CA GLU A 75 27.61 14.25 5.13
C GLU A 75 28.96 14.92 4.81
N GLU A 76 29.84 15.05 5.81
CA GLU A 76 31.10 15.80 5.67
C GLU A 76 32.05 15.19 4.63
N ASN A 77 32.09 13.86 4.52
CA ASN A 77 33.00 13.11 3.65
C ASN A 77 32.30 12.53 2.41
N CYS A 78 31.16 13.09 2.00
CA CYS A 78 30.42 12.65 0.82
C CYS A 78 30.97 13.34 -0.45
N PRO A 79 31.56 12.59 -1.41
CA PRO A 79 31.94 13.17 -2.70
C PRO A 79 30.70 13.57 -3.50
N ASP A 80 30.77 14.70 -4.22
CA ASP A 80 29.63 15.24 -4.97
C ASP A 80 28.97 14.22 -5.93
N HIS A 81 29.78 13.41 -6.62
CA HIS A 81 29.31 12.39 -7.56
C HIS A 81 28.68 11.15 -6.92
N LEU A 82 28.81 10.97 -5.60
CA LEU A 82 28.18 9.89 -4.83
C LEU A 82 26.95 10.36 -4.04
N GLY A 83 26.67 11.67 -4.06
CA GLY A 83 25.49 12.26 -3.45
C GLY A 83 24.19 11.76 -4.08
N TYR A 84 23.05 12.11 -3.47
CA TYR A 84 21.74 11.80 -4.06
C TYR A 84 21.40 12.75 -5.23
N SER A 85 21.88 13.99 -5.15
CA SER A 85 21.54 15.05 -6.10
C SER A 85 22.09 14.78 -7.51
N ASN A 86 21.21 14.89 -8.51
CA ASN A 86 21.58 14.96 -9.92
C ASN A 86 21.46 16.40 -10.44
N ALA A 87 21.47 17.39 -9.54
CA ALA A 87 21.22 18.77 -9.89
C ALA A 87 22.19 19.25 -10.97
N HIS A 88 21.65 19.89 -11.99
CA HIS A 88 22.46 20.49 -13.05
C HIS A 88 21.79 21.77 -13.56
N CYS A 89 22.60 22.64 -14.15
CA CYS A 89 22.13 23.90 -14.72
C CYS A 89 22.60 23.96 -16.17
N PRO A 90 21.74 23.77 -17.19
CA PRO A 90 22.12 23.97 -18.59
C PRO A 90 22.32 25.46 -18.91
N GLY A 91 22.96 25.75 -20.04
CA GLY A 91 23.19 27.11 -20.54
C GLY A 91 24.21 27.93 -19.74
N ASP A 92 24.32 29.23 -20.04
CA ASP A 92 25.21 30.15 -19.32
C ASP A 92 24.66 30.53 -17.94
N HIS A 93 25.55 30.94 -17.03
CA HIS A 93 25.12 31.49 -15.74
C HIS A 93 24.50 32.87 -15.94
N LYS A 94 23.42 33.16 -15.21
CA LYS A 94 22.69 34.45 -15.27
C LYS A 94 22.33 34.96 -13.88
N GLY A 95 22.15 36.27 -13.77
CA GLY A 95 21.72 36.93 -12.53
C GLY A 95 22.90 37.28 -11.61
N TRP A 96 22.71 37.09 -10.31
CA TRP A 96 23.60 37.57 -9.25
C TRP A 96 24.81 36.67 -8.95
N VAL A 97 24.96 35.56 -9.68
CA VAL A 97 26.06 34.59 -9.50
C VAL A 97 27.22 34.92 -10.45
N SER A 98 28.45 34.83 -9.95
CA SER A 98 29.67 35.22 -10.68
C SER A 98 30.22 34.14 -11.60
N SER A 99 29.77 32.89 -11.46
CA SER A 99 30.24 31.77 -12.27
C SER A 99 29.21 30.64 -12.34
N LYS A 100 29.42 29.71 -13.29
CA LYS A 100 28.59 28.51 -13.44
C LYS A 100 28.66 27.57 -12.24
N SER A 101 29.85 27.42 -11.66
CA SER A 101 30.05 26.63 -10.44
C SER A 101 29.26 27.23 -9.27
N GLN A 102 29.34 28.56 -9.10
CA GLN A 102 28.57 29.25 -8.05
C GLN A 102 27.06 29.15 -8.28
N GLN A 103 26.60 29.17 -9.54
CA GLN A 103 25.19 28.96 -9.88
C GLN A 103 24.68 27.61 -9.36
N LEU A 104 25.39 26.52 -9.69
CA LEU A 104 25.02 25.17 -9.24
C LEU A 104 25.13 25.04 -7.72
N GLN A 105 26.21 25.54 -7.11
CA GLN A 105 26.40 25.48 -5.67
C GLN A 105 25.29 26.23 -4.93
N THR A 106 24.84 27.38 -5.44
CA THR A 106 23.72 28.14 -4.88
C THR A 106 22.43 27.32 -4.92
N PHE A 107 22.16 26.65 -6.05
CA PHE A 107 20.99 25.78 -6.19
C PHE A 107 21.03 24.62 -5.19
N VAL A 108 22.14 23.89 -5.13
CA VAL A 108 22.30 22.76 -4.20
C VAL A 108 22.13 23.19 -2.73
N ASN A 109 22.69 24.34 -2.38
CA ASN A 109 22.65 24.89 -1.03
C ASN A 109 21.25 25.35 -0.60
N GLN A 110 20.38 25.75 -1.52
CA GLN A 110 19.10 26.37 -1.19
C GLN A 110 17.89 25.50 -1.53
N ALA A 111 18.00 24.63 -2.52
CA ALA A 111 16.91 23.86 -3.11
C ALA A 111 17.10 22.34 -3.01
N ASP A 112 18.21 21.85 -2.47
CA ASP A 112 18.57 20.43 -2.42
C ASP A 112 19.12 20.03 -1.02
N PHE A 113 19.73 18.84 -0.90
CA PHE A 113 20.35 18.35 0.34
C PHE A 113 21.44 19.28 0.91
N GLY A 114 21.99 20.21 0.12
CA GLY A 114 22.86 21.27 0.63
C GLY A 114 22.15 22.19 1.62
N PHE A 115 20.83 22.38 1.50
CA PHE A 115 20.04 23.10 2.49
C PHE A 115 20.03 22.36 3.84
N VAL A 116 19.83 21.04 3.81
CA VAL A 116 19.89 20.18 5.00
C VAL A 116 21.28 20.29 5.65
N LYS A 117 22.35 20.27 4.85
CA LYS A 117 23.73 20.48 5.30
C LYS A 117 23.91 21.81 6.04
N GLN A 118 23.42 22.91 5.46
CA GLN A 118 23.52 24.24 6.09
C GLN A 118 22.75 24.31 7.41
N GLN A 119 21.54 23.74 7.44
CA GLN A 119 20.74 23.70 8.66
C GLN A 119 21.42 22.89 9.76
N LEU A 120 22.00 21.72 9.43
CA LEU A 120 22.81 20.91 10.36
C LEU A 120 24.01 21.69 10.91
N GLN A 121 24.77 22.37 10.04
CA GLN A 121 25.95 23.15 10.43
C GLN A 121 25.59 24.38 11.27
N SER A 122 24.39 24.92 11.12
CA SER A 122 23.91 26.07 11.88
C SER A 122 23.39 25.73 13.28
N LYS A 123 23.27 24.44 13.62
CA LYS A 123 22.73 24.00 14.91
C LYS A 123 23.61 24.46 16.07
N THR A 124 22.98 25.03 17.08
CA THR A 124 23.63 25.41 18.33
C THR A 124 22.83 24.94 19.53
N VAL A 125 23.54 24.56 20.59
CA VAL A 125 22.92 24.10 21.84
C VAL A 125 22.46 25.31 22.64
N MET A 126 21.16 25.40 22.87
CA MET A 126 20.52 26.44 23.68
C MET A 126 20.50 26.05 25.17
N CYS A 127 20.29 24.77 25.46
CA CYS A 127 20.14 24.22 26.80
C CYS A 127 21.00 22.95 26.89
N LYS A 128 22.10 23.02 27.65
CA LYS A 128 23.08 21.93 27.76
C LYS A 128 22.88 21.14 29.06
N PRO A 129 22.74 19.80 29.02
CA PRO A 129 22.66 18.99 30.23
C PRO A 129 23.99 19.04 31.00
N ARG A 130 23.92 19.06 32.34
CA ARG A 130 25.09 18.96 33.24
C ARG A 130 25.32 17.52 33.67
N LEU A 131 24.25 16.74 33.78
CA LEU A 131 24.24 15.33 34.18
C LEU A 131 23.36 14.52 33.21
N ASP A 132 23.56 13.20 33.19
CA ASP A 132 22.73 12.30 32.40
C ASP A 132 21.26 12.35 32.85
N GLY A 133 20.35 12.38 31.88
CA GLY A 133 18.91 12.48 32.12
C GLY A 133 18.38 13.90 32.38
N GLU A 134 19.25 14.92 32.37
CA GLU A 134 18.83 16.32 32.32
C GLU A 134 18.28 16.70 30.94
N SER A 135 17.70 17.90 30.85
CA SER A 135 17.08 18.41 29.63
C SER A 135 18.11 18.89 28.61
N PHE A 136 17.78 18.77 27.34
CA PHE A 136 18.59 19.25 26.23
C PHE A 136 17.71 20.02 25.25
N LEU A 137 18.25 21.10 24.66
CA LEU A 137 17.64 21.81 23.54
C LEU A 137 18.74 22.28 22.60
N GLU A 138 18.65 21.87 21.34
CA GLU A 138 19.43 22.41 20.23
C GLU A 138 18.49 22.99 19.18
N CYS A 139 18.92 24.05 18.52
CA CYS A 139 18.17 24.69 17.45
C CYS A 139 19.08 25.14 16.32
N SER A 140 18.57 25.10 15.09
CA SER A 140 19.20 25.76 13.95
C SER A 140 19.04 27.29 14.02
N GLN A 141 19.72 27.99 13.13
CA GLN A 141 19.66 29.45 13.04
C GLN A 141 18.21 29.95 12.97
N TYR A 142 17.92 31.05 13.67
CA TYR A 142 16.59 31.64 13.78
C TYR A 142 15.51 30.71 14.35
N LEU A 143 15.89 29.64 15.06
CA LEU A 143 14.97 28.68 15.67
C LEU A 143 14.01 28.05 14.64
N GLN A 144 14.49 27.81 13.42
CA GLN A 144 13.70 27.24 12.32
C GLN A 144 13.44 25.74 12.51
N PHE A 145 14.41 25.03 13.07
CA PHE A 145 14.31 23.65 13.51
C PHE A 145 14.86 23.57 14.94
N CYS A 146 14.17 22.85 15.83
CA CYS A 146 14.69 22.57 17.17
C CYS A 146 14.45 21.10 17.53
N ARG A 147 15.37 20.54 18.32
CA ARG A 147 15.21 19.24 18.95
C ARG A 147 15.52 19.37 20.44
N GLY A 148 14.69 18.75 21.26
CA GLY A 148 14.97 18.67 22.69
C GLY A 148 14.59 17.35 23.32
N SER A 149 15.19 17.10 24.48
CA SER A 149 14.93 15.92 25.31
C SER A 149 14.59 16.33 26.74
N ASN A 150 13.71 15.55 27.36
CA ASN A 150 13.20 15.78 28.72
C ASN A 150 12.62 17.19 28.88
N LEU A 151 11.67 17.58 28.02
CA LEU A 151 11.07 18.91 28.05
C LEU A 151 9.73 18.92 28.78
N TYR A 152 9.49 19.97 29.54
CA TYR A 152 8.23 20.29 30.20
C TYR A 152 7.43 21.31 29.37
N ILE A 153 6.14 21.06 29.17
CA ILE A 153 5.20 22.02 28.56
C ILE A 153 3.90 22.09 29.37
N ASP A 154 3.41 23.29 29.66
CA ASP A 154 2.21 23.56 30.45
C ASP A 154 1.04 24.03 29.60
N PHE A 155 0.00 23.20 29.50
CA PHE A 155 -1.22 23.48 28.73
C PHE A 155 -2.44 23.78 29.61
N ARG A 156 -2.24 24.17 30.87
CA ARG A 156 -3.33 24.46 31.82
C ARG A 156 -4.16 25.69 31.46
N ASP A 157 -3.63 26.63 30.69
CA ASP A 157 -4.36 27.83 30.27
C ASP A 157 -5.23 27.61 29.02
N LEU A 158 -4.96 26.57 28.21
CA LEU A 158 -5.73 26.26 27.00
C LEU A 158 -7.25 26.21 27.20
N PRO A 159 -7.84 25.61 28.27
CA PRO A 159 -9.29 25.62 28.46
C PRO A 159 -9.93 27.00 28.63
N SER A 160 -9.16 27.99 29.07
CA SER A 160 -9.65 29.36 29.24
C SER A 160 -9.66 30.16 27.93
N ARG A 161 -8.94 29.68 26.90
CA ARG A 161 -8.76 30.34 25.60
C ARG A 161 -9.86 29.90 24.64
N LYS A 162 -10.60 30.87 24.10
CA LYS A 162 -11.74 30.63 23.18
C LYS A 162 -11.41 30.94 21.72
N GLU A 163 -10.26 31.58 21.48
CA GLU A 163 -9.79 31.96 20.17
C GLU A 163 -9.24 30.79 19.35
N SER A 164 -9.14 30.99 18.04
CA SER A 164 -8.39 30.09 17.16
C SER A 164 -6.89 30.23 17.41
N PHE A 165 -6.20 29.10 17.49
CA PHE A 165 -4.74 29.01 17.66
C PHE A 165 -4.00 29.11 16.32
N ARG A 166 -4.73 29.15 15.21
CA ARG A 166 -4.15 29.26 13.88
C ARG A 166 -3.31 30.52 13.73
N TYR A 167 -2.04 30.31 13.40
CA TYR A 167 -1.02 31.34 13.23
C TYR A 167 -0.79 32.23 14.45
N LYS A 168 -1.16 31.76 15.65
CA LYS A 168 -0.85 32.47 16.90
C LYS A 168 0.63 32.37 17.23
N MET A 169 1.10 33.42 17.87
CA MET A 169 2.51 33.65 18.23
C MET A 169 2.75 33.58 19.73
N ASP A 170 1.70 33.26 20.48
CA ASP A 170 1.64 33.33 21.93
C ASP A 170 0.91 32.09 22.48
N VAL A 171 1.12 30.93 21.83
CA VAL A 171 0.51 29.68 22.28
C VAL A 171 1.12 29.28 23.61
N LEU A 172 2.45 29.35 23.72
CA LEU A 172 3.18 29.25 24.99
C LEU A 172 3.59 30.62 25.47
N LYS A 173 3.54 30.82 26.78
CA LYS A 173 3.98 32.02 27.49
C LYS A 173 5.13 31.69 28.41
N LYS A 174 5.75 32.74 28.98
CA LYS A 174 6.80 32.61 30.00
C LYS A 174 6.35 31.68 31.14
N GLY A 175 7.17 30.68 31.45
CA GLY A 175 6.90 29.67 32.49
C GLY A 175 6.10 28.45 32.00
N GLN A 176 5.68 28.40 30.74
CA GLN A 176 4.94 27.27 30.18
C GLN A 176 5.79 26.27 29.40
N ILE A 177 7.09 26.54 29.22
CA ILE A 177 8.03 25.61 28.60
C ILE A 177 9.38 25.69 29.28
N GLY A 178 10.02 24.55 29.50
CA GLY A 178 11.31 24.53 30.16
C GLY A 178 11.90 23.13 30.35
N GLY A 179 13.04 23.10 31.03
CA GLY A 179 13.77 21.89 31.34
C GLY A 179 14.92 22.18 32.31
N ARG A 180 15.44 21.13 32.94
CA ARG A 180 16.59 21.26 33.85
C ARG A 180 17.87 21.14 33.04
N CYS A 181 18.60 22.23 32.86
CA CYS A 181 19.85 22.28 32.10
C CYS A 181 20.59 23.59 32.35
N LYS A 182 21.79 23.77 31.80
CA LYS A 182 22.41 25.09 31.68
C LYS A 182 21.87 25.81 30.44
N LEU A 183 20.94 26.74 30.64
CA LEU A 183 20.36 27.56 29.57
C LEU A 183 21.29 28.71 29.17
N ASN A 184 21.51 28.89 27.88
CA ASN A 184 22.15 30.06 27.29
C ASN A 184 21.08 31.05 26.81
N ASP A 185 20.48 31.79 27.74
CA ASP A 185 19.36 32.70 27.44
C ASP A 185 19.76 33.78 26.44
N PHE A 186 20.96 34.37 26.56
CA PHE A 186 21.44 35.37 25.60
C PHE A 186 21.43 34.83 24.16
N LYS A 187 21.94 33.61 23.94
CA LYS A 187 21.95 33.00 22.61
C LYS A 187 20.53 32.70 22.13
N LEU A 188 19.69 32.13 23.00
CA LEU A 188 18.28 31.85 22.68
C LEU A 188 17.55 33.12 22.21
N GLN A 189 17.66 34.22 22.96
CA GLN A 189 17.03 35.50 22.61
C GLN A 189 17.63 36.09 21.32
N SER A 190 18.94 35.95 21.11
CA SER A 190 19.60 36.45 19.88
C SER A 190 19.13 35.74 18.61
N GLU A 191 18.76 34.46 18.69
CA GLU A 191 18.19 33.71 17.57
C GLU A 191 16.67 33.93 17.43
N ALA A 192 15.99 34.34 18.50
CA ALA A 192 14.54 34.58 18.52
C ALA A 192 14.10 35.90 17.85
N VAL A 193 15.00 36.63 17.19
CA VAL A 193 14.72 37.94 16.55
C VAL A 193 13.75 37.80 15.38
N HIS A 194 13.79 36.70 14.64
CA HIS A 194 12.92 36.46 13.48
C HIS A 194 11.66 35.69 13.88
N GLN A 195 10.67 36.40 14.41
CA GLN A 195 9.41 35.80 14.87
C GLN A 195 8.38 35.76 13.73
N SER A 196 7.96 34.55 13.34
CA SER A 196 6.81 34.38 12.46
C SER A 196 6.17 32.99 12.65
N PRO A 197 4.83 32.88 12.59
CA PRO A 197 4.11 31.69 13.06
C PRO A 197 4.41 30.44 12.23
N LEU A 198 4.80 30.62 10.97
CA LEU A 198 5.10 29.55 10.01
C LEU A 198 6.52 29.63 9.45
N GLN A 199 7.42 30.40 10.08
CA GLN A 199 8.81 30.54 9.64
C GLN A 199 9.82 30.22 10.72
N SER A 200 9.43 30.35 11.99
CA SER A 200 10.29 30.07 13.13
C SER A 200 9.48 29.57 14.32
N TRP A 201 10.11 28.73 15.15
CA TRP A 201 9.59 28.33 16.47
C TRP A 201 9.93 29.33 17.57
N ALA A 202 10.65 30.41 17.25
CA ALA A 202 10.95 31.51 18.17
C ALA A 202 9.75 31.97 19.02
N PRO A 203 8.52 32.09 18.49
CA PRO A 203 7.39 32.57 19.28
C PRO A 203 7.11 31.73 20.52
N GLU A 204 7.32 30.41 20.43
CA GLU A 204 7.09 29.48 21.53
C GLU A 204 8.37 29.21 22.32
N ILE A 205 9.50 29.04 21.62
CA ILE A 205 10.77 28.57 22.20
C ILE A 205 11.52 29.68 22.92
N GLN A 206 11.30 30.96 22.58
CA GLN A 206 11.88 32.10 23.32
C GLN A 206 11.50 32.11 24.81
N HIS A 207 10.43 31.40 25.18
CA HIS A 207 9.91 31.32 26.54
C HIS A 207 10.48 30.15 27.35
N PHE A 208 11.47 29.43 26.82
CA PHE A 208 12.13 28.31 27.49
C PHE A 208 12.84 28.77 28.78
N GLN A 209 12.63 28.03 29.89
CA GLN A 209 13.24 28.35 31.18
C GLN A 209 13.97 27.16 31.82
N GLU A 210 15.01 27.47 32.60
CA GLU A 210 15.70 26.50 33.46
C GLU A 210 14.78 26.11 34.63
N LEU A 211 14.56 24.81 34.82
CA LEU A 211 13.77 24.25 35.91
C LEU A 211 14.69 23.65 37.00
N PRO A 212 14.30 23.72 38.28
CA PRO A 212 15.08 23.15 39.38
C PRO A 212 15.01 21.61 39.43
N ASP A 213 13.85 21.06 39.07
CA ASP A 213 13.55 19.63 39.16
C ASP A 213 13.85 18.90 37.84
N LEU A 214 14.24 17.62 37.95
CA LEU A 214 14.39 16.77 36.78
C LEU A 214 13.04 16.56 36.08
N VAL A 215 13.05 16.53 34.75
CA VAL A 215 11.86 16.26 33.94
C VAL A 215 11.75 14.75 33.71
N ASN A 216 11.31 14.02 34.73
CA ASN A 216 11.16 12.57 34.70
C ASN A 216 9.93 12.10 35.51
N LYS A 217 9.56 10.82 35.37
CA LYS A 217 8.37 10.26 36.03
C LYS A 217 8.44 10.35 37.56
N GLN A 218 9.64 10.43 38.14
CA GLN A 218 9.86 10.47 39.58
C GLN A 218 9.60 11.86 40.19
N SER A 219 9.85 12.94 39.45
CA SER A 219 9.71 14.30 39.97
C SER A 219 8.25 14.75 40.14
N LYS A 220 7.29 14.04 39.53
CA LYS A 220 5.85 14.38 39.56
C LYS A 220 5.52 15.81 39.11
N ILE A 221 6.41 16.44 38.33
CA ILE A 221 6.22 17.80 37.80
C ILE A 221 5.13 17.85 36.72
N CYS A 222 4.92 16.75 35.99
CA CYS A 222 3.92 16.61 34.93
C CYS A 222 2.80 15.65 35.30
N ASP A 223 1.63 15.91 34.71
CA ASP A 223 0.45 15.07 34.81
C ASP A 223 0.49 13.93 33.76
N VAL A 224 1.15 14.17 32.63
CA VAL A 224 1.30 13.22 31.52
C VAL A 224 2.77 13.12 31.10
N PHE A 225 3.25 11.89 30.89
CA PHE A 225 4.58 11.61 30.36
C PHE A 225 4.46 10.92 29.00
N ILE A 226 5.13 11.48 27.99
CA ILE A 226 5.17 10.94 26.63
C ILE A 226 6.59 10.45 26.36
N ASP A 227 6.76 9.13 26.36
CA ASP A 227 8.06 8.49 26.14
C ASP A 227 8.42 8.37 24.65
N ARG A 228 7.41 8.31 23.76
CA ARG A 228 7.63 8.20 22.31
C ARG A 228 8.08 9.54 21.71
N PRO A 229 9.02 9.55 20.75
CA PRO A 229 9.42 10.77 20.06
C PRO A 229 8.21 11.47 19.46
N THR A 230 8.10 12.78 19.68
CA THR A 230 6.94 13.56 19.24
C THR A 230 7.34 14.72 18.34
N PHE A 231 6.83 14.73 17.12
CA PHE A 231 6.94 15.88 16.20
C PHE A 231 5.77 16.84 16.46
N ILE A 232 6.09 18.11 16.68
CA ILE A 232 5.09 19.17 16.88
C ILE A 232 4.93 19.94 15.57
N MET A 233 3.75 19.88 14.95
CA MET A 233 3.50 20.42 13.61
C MET A 233 2.61 21.67 13.65
N LYS A 234 3.09 22.80 13.13
CA LYS A 234 2.26 23.96 12.74
C LYS A 234 1.92 23.85 11.26
N ILE A 235 0.66 23.51 10.95
CA ILE A 235 0.17 23.28 9.58
C ILE A 235 -0.15 24.62 8.91
N ASP A 236 0.23 24.81 7.64
CA ASP A 236 -0.16 26.01 6.89
C ASP A 236 -1.65 25.96 6.50
N ALA A 237 -2.07 25.04 5.63
CA ALA A 237 -3.48 24.91 5.24
C ALA A 237 -3.88 23.48 4.89
N THR A 238 -4.96 23.00 5.50
CA THR A 238 -5.45 21.61 5.33
C THR A 238 -6.27 21.37 4.06
N VAL A 239 -6.85 22.42 3.47
CA VAL A 239 -7.75 22.32 2.30
C VAL A 239 -7.00 22.55 0.98
N ASN A 240 -5.98 23.43 0.99
CA ASN A 240 -5.21 23.72 -0.21
C ASN A 240 -4.06 22.71 -0.34
N MET A 241 -4.15 21.84 -1.34
CA MET A 241 -3.16 20.78 -1.58
C MET A 241 -1.73 21.29 -1.72
N TYR A 242 -1.51 22.42 -2.42
CA TYR A 242 -0.18 23.00 -2.59
C TYR A 242 0.44 23.34 -1.23
N HIS A 243 -0.32 24.04 -0.38
CA HIS A 243 0.13 24.43 0.96
C HIS A 243 0.40 23.22 1.85
N HIS A 244 -0.43 22.19 1.73
CA HIS A 244 -0.30 21.03 2.59
C HIS A 244 0.88 20.12 2.20
N PHE A 245 1.25 20.08 0.92
CA PHE A 245 2.49 19.41 0.51
C PHE A 245 3.73 20.05 1.10
N CYS A 246 3.75 21.35 1.33
CA CYS A 246 4.83 22.03 2.02
C CYS A 246 5.04 21.49 3.44
N ASP A 247 3.95 21.18 4.14
CA ASP A 247 4.00 20.62 5.49
C ASP A 247 4.69 19.25 5.48
N PHE A 248 4.30 18.38 4.53
CA PHE A 248 4.91 17.05 4.39
C PHE A 248 6.36 17.09 3.88
N PHE A 249 6.65 17.99 2.96
CA PHE A 249 8.00 18.15 2.42
C PHE A 249 8.98 18.63 3.49
N ASN A 250 8.59 19.65 4.26
CA ASN A 250 9.42 20.15 5.36
C ASN A 250 9.51 19.15 6.52
N LEU A 251 8.47 18.37 6.79
CA LEU A 251 8.56 17.25 7.72
C LEU A 251 9.57 16.20 7.24
N TYR A 252 9.54 15.83 5.96
CA TYR A 252 10.53 14.91 5.37
C TYR A 252 11.96 15.45 5.48
N ALA A 253 12.21 16.70 5.11
CA ALA A 253 13.51 17.34 5.28
C ALA A 253 13.96 17.37 6.76
N SER A 254 13.02 17.55 7.68
CA SER A 254 13.27 17.52 9.13
C SER A 254 13.65 16.14 9.65
N LEU A 255 13.23 15.04 8.99
CA LEU A 255 13.70 13.70 9.33
C LEU A 255 15.23 13.62 9.15
N HIS A 256 15.75 14.13 8.04
CA HIS A 256 17.19 14.20 7.81
C HIS A 256 17.91 15.09 8.84
N LEU A 257 17.32 16.22 9.24
CA LEU A 257 17.87 17.06 10.31
C LEU A 257 17.88 16.38 11.68
N ASN A 258 16.96 15.44 11.92
CA ASN A 258 16.87 14.67 13.15
C ASN A 258 17.80 13.42 13.16
N GLY A 259 18.50 13.14 12.05
CA GLY A 259 19.20 11.89 11.74
C GLY A 259 20.41 11.50 12.60
N THR A 260 20.47 11.85 13.89
CA THR A 260 21.55 11.42 14.78
C THR A 260 21.37 10.00 15.33
N HIS A 261 20.28 9.32 14.97
CA HIS A 261 19.95 7.96 15.42
C HIS A 261 19.42 7.12 14.25
N ASN A 262 19.62 5.81 14.32
CA ASN A 262 19.11 4.82 13.36
C ASN A 262 17.57 4.88 13.19
N GLU A 263 16.83 5.39 14.18
CA GLU A 263 15.37 5.57 14.09
C GLU A 263 14.92 6.78 13.23
N MET A 264 15.81 7.43 12.48
CA MET A 264 15.54 8.61 11.64
C MET A 264 14.25 8.52 10.81
N PHE A 265 13.97 7.35 10.23
CA PHE A 265 12.81 7.10 9.38
C PHE A 265 11.72 6.25 10.05
N SER A 266 11.80 6.02 11.36
CA SER A 266 10.81 5.24 12.10
C SER A 266 9.42 5.88 11.99
N ARG A 267 8.39 5.04 11.82
CA ARG A 267 6.98 5.48 11.90
C ARG A 267 6.44 5.39 13.33
N ASP A 268 7.22 4.89 14.29
CA ASP A 268 6.82 4.84 15.71
C ASP A 268 7.04 6.17 16.42
N VAL A 269 6.50 7.22 15.84
CA VAL A 269 6.58 8.59 16.33
C VAL A 269 5.18 9.13 16.53
N ASN A 270 5.01 10.03 17.48
CA ASN A 270 3.80 10.79 17.67
C ASN A 270 3.84 12.06 16.83
N ILE A 271 2.70 12.48 16.29
CA ILE A 271 2.55 13.78 15.64
C ILE A 271 1.50 14.59 16.40
N LEU A 272 1.91 15.73 16.93
CA LEU A 272 1.06 16.69 17.63
C LEU A 272 0.82 17.90 16.74
N ILE A 273 -0.40 18.02 16.22
CA ILE A 273 -0.83 19.20 15.48
C ILE A 273 -1.05 20.36 16.45
N TRP A 274 -0.39 21.48 16.20
CA TRP A 274 -0.37 22.67 17.06
C TRP A 274 -1.65 23.51 16.93
N GLU A 275 -2.80 22.86 17.02
CA GLU A 275 -4.14 23.42 16.84
C GLU A 275 -5.13 22.76 17.81
N THR A 276 -6.28 23.38 18.04
CA THR A 276 -7.34 22.84 18.92
C THR A 276 -8.50 22.16 18.19
N TYR A 277 -8.53 22.23 16.86
CA TYR A 277 -9.49 21.52 16.02
C TYR A 277 -8.95 20.15 15.57
N ASN A 278 -9.86 19.25 15.20
CA ASN A 278 -9.49 17.96 14.65
C ASN A 278 -9.01 18.16 13.21
N TYR A 279 -7.84 17.61 12.89
CA TYR A 279 -7.31 17.65 11.54
C TYR A 279 -8.26 16.90 10.59
N HIS A 280 -8.63 17.55 9.49
CA HIS A 280 -9.41 16.96 8.41
C HIS A 280 -8.89 17.47 7.07
N SER A 281 -8.58 16.54 6.16
CA SER A 281 -8.05 16.83 4.83
C SER A 281 -8.15 15.57 3.96
N ASN A 282 -8.32 15.75 2.64
CA ASN A 282 -8.23 14.66 1.66
C ASN A 282 -6.84 14.01 1.62
N PHE A 283 -5.83 14.71 2.11
CA PHE A 283 -4.45 14.24 2.15
C PHE A 283 -4.15 13.52 3.47
N GLY A 284 -5.16 13.22 4.29
CA GLY A 284 -4.98 12.60 5.60
C GLY A 284 -4.24 11.28 5.54
N ILE A 285 -4.40 10.51 4.46
CA ILE A 285 -3.67 9.25 4.25
C ILE A 285 -2.16 9.45 4.19
N THR A 286 -1.67 10.62 3.77
CA THR A 286 -0.24 10.94 3.70
C THR A 286 0.42 10.94 5.08
N TRP A 287 -0.32 11.15 6.18
CA TRP A 287 0.24 11.01 7.53
C TRP A 287 0.70 9.58 7.84
N SER A 288 0.10 8.56 7.23
CA SER A 288 0.51 7.14 7.38
C SER A 288 1.93 6.88 6.88
N VAL A 289 2.46 7.76 6.02
CA VAL A 289 3.85 7.74 5.57
C VAL A 289 4.80 8.07 6.73
N PHE A 290 4.41 8.98 7.63
CA PHE A 290 5.28 9.50 8.67
C PHE A 290 5.04 8.85 10.03
N THR A 291 3.81 8.42 10.33
CA THR A 291 3.47 7.82 11.61
C THR A 291 2.46 6.67 11.47
N LYS A 292 2.61 5.63 12.31
CA LYS A 292 1.59 4.58 12.50
C LYS A 292 0.61 4.92 13.65
N ASN A 293 0.84 6.01 14.36
CA ASN A 293 0.09 6.42 15.54
C ASN A 293 -0.99 7.46 15.14
N PRO A 294 -2.10 7.53 15.88
CA PRO A 294 -3.13 8.55 15.62
C PRO A 294 -2.58 9.96 15.87
N LEU A 295 -3.05 10.92 15.06
CA LEU A 295 -2.69 12.32 15.22
C LEU A 295 -3.25 12.87 16.54
N MET A 296 -2.40 13.55 17.30
CA MET A 296 -2.80 14.31 18.47
C MET A 296 -2.95 15.78 18.09
N ASN A 297 -3.74 16.51 18.86
CA ASN A 297 -3.83 17.98 18.78
C ASN A 297 -3.76 18.60 20.19
N LEU A 298 -3.75 19.93 20.30
CA LEU A 298 -3.64 20.62 21.60
C LEU A 298 -4.79 20.29 22.56
N ARG A 299 -5.97 19.91 22.04
CA ARG A 299 -7.12 19.48 22.86
C ARG A 299 -6.81 18.23 23.68
N THR A 300 -5.97 17.33 23.16
CA THR A 300 -5.51 16.10 23.84
C THR A 300 -4.91 16.39 25.22
N PHE A 301 -4.23 17.53 25.36
CA PHE A 301 -3.47 17.92 26.54
C PHE A 301 -4.05 19.12 27.30
N GLN A 302 -5.21 19.61 26.88
CA GLN A 302 -5.87 20.77 27.47
C GLN A 302 -6.07 20.58 28.98
N GLY A 303 -5.57 21.55 29.77
CA GLY A 303 -5.68 21.51 31.23
C GLY A 303 -4.58 20.73 31.95
N LYS A 304 -3.54 20.26 31.25
CA LYS A 304 -2.50 19.37 31.81
C LYS A 304 -1.08 19.91 31.62
N ARG A 305 -0.17 19.48 32.48
CA ARG A 305 1.28 19.61 32.33
C ARG A 305 1.84 18.34 31.69
N VAL A 306 2.59 18.47 30.62
CA VAL A 306 3.05 17.36 29.79
C VAL A 306 4.57 17.36 29.70
N CYS A 307 5.16 16.21 29.95
CA CYS A 307 6.59 15.99 29.86
C CYS A 307 6.87 15.10 28.64
N PHE A 308 7.72 15.57 27.74
CA PHE A 308 8.15 14.83 26.54
C PHE A 308 9.57 14.31 26.74
N ARG A 309 9.78 13.01 26.48
CA ARG A 309 11.11 12.41 26.49
C ARG A 309 11.96 12.93 25.34
N GLU A 310 11.41 12.91 24.13
CA GLU A 310 12.02 13.49 22.93
C GLU A 310 10.96 14.29 22.17
N VAL A 311 11.30 15.51 21.77
CA VAL A 311 10.43 16.39 21.00
C VAL A 311 11.18 17.07 19.88
N ILE A 312 10.57 17.07 18.70
CA ILE A 312 11.11 17.65 17.49
C ILE A 312 10.16 18.77 17.05
N PHE A 313 10.74 19.94 16.83
CA PHE A 313 10.11 21.11 16.23
C PHE A 313 10.66 21.21 14.79
N PRO A 314 9.95 20.62 13.81
CA PRO A 314 10.41 20.49 12.44
C PRO A 314 10.44 21.84 11.72
N LEU A 315 11.11 21.88 10.56
CA LEU A 315 11.07 23.01 9.63
C LEU A 315 9.62 23.40 9.30
N LEU A 316 9.38 24.70 9.23
CA LEU A 316 8.06 25.27 9.02
C LEU A 316 7.81 25.63 7.55
N PRO A 317 6.55 25.66 7.10
CA PRO A 317 6.25 25.73 5.67
C PRO A 317 6.67 27.02 4.97
N ARG A 318 6.62 28.20 5.62
CA ARG A 318 6.71 29.50 4.93
C ARG A 318 8.06 30.23 5.06
N MET A 319 9.15 29.52 5.28
CA MET A 319 10.48 30.10 5.55
C MET A 319 10.90 31.16 4.52
N ILE A 320 11.57 32.22 4.98
CA ILE A 320 11.97 33.38 4.14
C ILE A 320 12.96 32.98 3.03
N PHE A 321 13.73 31.90 3.23
CA PHE A 321 14.65 31.31 2.25
C PHE A 321 14.62 29.78 2.37
N GLY A 322 13.48 29.18 2.03
CA GLY A 322 13.26 27.76 2.34
C GLY A 322 12.62 26.94 1.24
N LEU A 323 12.70 25.65 1.48
CA LEU A 323 12.16 24.55 0.71
C LEU A 323 10.64 24.74 0.44
N TYR A 324 10.27 24.79 -0.84
CA TYR A 324 8.94 25.01 -1.42
C TYR A 324 8.48 26.47 -1.68
N TYR A 325 8.14 27.29 -0.66
CA TYR A 325 7.50 28.62 -0.89
C TYR A 325 8.42 29.71 -1.45
N ASN A 326 9.66 29.72 -0.97
CA ASN A 326 10.66 30.73 -1.29
C ASN A 326 11.95 30.05 -1.70
N THR A 327 11.86 28.84 -2.27
CA THR A 327 13.04 28.14 -2.76
C THR A 327 13.58 28.97 -3.91
N PRO A 328 14.80 29.50 -3.81
CA PRO A 328 15.35 30.31 -4.87
C PRO A 328 15.56 29.41 -6.09
N VAL A 329 14.74 29.62 -7.11
CA VAL A 329 14.83 28.83 -8.33
C VAL A 329 15.93 29.44 -9.18
N VAL A 330 17.16 29.05 -8.88
CA VAL A 330 18.34 29.52 -9.59
C VAL A 330 18.14 29.28 -11.09
N TRP A 331 18.33 30.33 -11.90
CA TRP A 331 18.01 30.30 -13.31
C TRP A 331 18.67 29.11 -14.03
N GLY A 332 17.89 28.37 -14.81
CA GLY A 332 18.36 27.20 -15.56
C GLY A 332 18.59 25.94 -14.72
N CYS A 333 18.77 26.02 -13.40
CA CYS A 333 19.01 24.81 -12.59
C CYS A 333 17.74 23.95 -12.45
N GLN A 334 17.91 22.63 -12.42
CA GLN A 334 16.83 21.65 -12.33
C GLN A 334 17.28 20.38 -11.60
N GLU A 335 16.34 19.49 -11.33
CA GLU A 335 16.55 18.15 -10.73
C GLU A 335 17.09 18.19 -9.30
N SER A 336 16.32 18.77 -8.37
CA SER A 336 16.65 18.70 -6.95
C SER A 336 16.53 17.26 -6.44
N GLY A 337 17.64 16.76 -5.91
CA GLY A 337 17.72 15.45 -5.25
C GLY A 337 16.74 15.34 -4.08
N LEU A 338 16.59 16.41 -3.28
CA LEU A 338 15.67 16.42 -2.14
C LEU A 338 14.20 16.29 -2.55
N PHE A 339 13.77 17.02 -3.60
CA PHE A 339 12.40 16.90 -4.13
C PHE A 339 12.16 15.53 -4.78
N HIS A 340 13.14 15.00 -5.49
CA HIS A 340 13.09 13.67 -6.09
C HIS A 340 13.00 12.57 -5.03
N ALA A 341 13.83 12.64 -3.99
CA ALA A 341 13.82 11.71 -2.87
C ALA A 341 12.48 11.75 -2.12
N PHE A 342 11.95 12.94 -1.83
CA PHE A 342 10.64 13.10 -1.21
C PHE A 342 9.54 12.41 -2.00
N SER A 343 9.48 12.65 -3.32
CA SER A 343 8.48 12.02 -4.20
C SER A 343 8.55 10.49 -4.13
N LYS A 344 9.76 9.91 -4.26
CA LYS A 344 9.96 8.45 -4.15
C LYS A 344 9.60 7.90 -2.78
N PHE A 345 9.90 8.64 -1.71
CA PHE A 345 9.57 8.26 -0.34
C PHE A 345 8.05 8.17 -0.11
N ILE A 346 7.29 9.18 -0.54
CA ILE A 346 5.82 9.17 -0.45
C ILE A 346 5.24 8.00 -1.24
N LEU A 347 5.63 7.85 -2.52
CA LEU A 347 5.11 6.81 -3.40
C LEU A 347 5.38 5.40 -2.85
N HIS A 348 6.59 5.16 -2.32
CA HIS A 348 6.96 3.87 -1.75
C HIS A 348 6.15 3.52 -0.50
N ARG A 349 6.04 4.42 0.46
CA ARG A 349 5.33 4.15 1.73
C ARG A 349 3.82 4.05 1.54
N LEU A 350 3.26 4.81 0.61
CA LEU A 350 1.87 4.65 0.19
C LEU A 350 1.65 3.42 -0.71
N LYS A 351 2.69 2.64 -1.02
CA LYS A 351 2.62 1.43 -1.86
C LYS A 351 1.93 1.70 -3.21
N ILE A 352 2.26 2.83 -3.82
CA ILE A 352 1.80 3.18 -5.16
C ILE A 352 2.59 2.30 -6.16
N PRO A 353 1.91 1.55 -7.04
CA PRO A 353 2.56 0.67 -7.99
C PRO A 353 3.40 1.48 -8.99
N LYS A 354 4.61 0.99 -9.27
CA LYS A 354 5.46 1.57 -10.32
C LYS A 354 5.06 0.97 -11.66
N ARG A 355 5.00 1.79 -12.70
CA ARG A 355 4.76 1.31 -14.06
C ARG A 355 5.99 0.53 -14.56
N THR A 356 5.80 -0.73 -14.95
CA THR A 356 6.86 -1.58 -15.51
C THR A 356 6.51 -2.04 -16.93
N ALA A 357 7.53 -2.45 -17.68
CA ALA A 357 7.39 -2.91 -19.07
C ALA A 357 6.84 -4.33 -19.19
N ILE A 358 6.95 -5.10 -18.10
CA ILE A 358 6.71 -6.54 -18.06
C ILE A 358 5.19 -6.84 -18.13
N ASP A 359 4.35 -5.81 -18.00
CA ASP A 359 2.88 -5.92 -18.00
C ASP A 359 2.26 -5.67 -19.39
N LEU A 360 3.09 -5.45 -20.42
CA LEU A 360 2.62 -4.98 -21.73
C LEU A 360 2.54 -6.11 -22.77
N VAL A 361 1.32 -6.35 -23.25
CA VAL A 361 1.01 -7.29 -24.34
C VAL A 361 1.25 -6.65 -25.72
N GLU A 362 1.15 -5.32 -25.82
CA GLU A 362 1.38 -4.53 -27.03
C GLU A 362 2.29 -3.32 -26.75
N LEU A 363 2.81 -2.68 -27.81
CA LEU A 363 3.57 -1.44 -27.69
C LEU A 363 2.76 -0.40 -26.89
N PRO A 364 3.33 0.15 -25.80
CA PRO A 364 2.59 1.06 -24.93
C PRO A 364 2.32 2.36 -25.67
N ARG A 365 1.05 2.64 -25.89
CA ARG A 365 0.58 3.98 -26.29
C ARG A 365 0.87 4.97 -25.16
N ILE A 366 1.24 6.19 -25.54
CA ILE A 366 1.46 7.28 -24.58
C ILE A 366 0.13 7.59 -23.88
N LYS A 367 0.18 7.63 -22.54
CA LYS A 367 -0.97 7.88 -21.67
C LYS A 367 -1.07 9.35 -21.33
N ILE A 368 -2.21 9.95 -21.68
CA ILE A 368 -2.52 11.35 -21.45
C ILE A 368 -3.61 11.45 -20.40
N THR A 369 -3.34 12.18 -19.33
CA THR A 369 -4.32 12.48 -18.29
C THR A 369 -4.66 13.97 -18.34
N LEU A 370 -5.92 14.27 -18.63
CA LEU A 370 -6.46 15.62 -18.60
C LEU A 370 -7.21 15.86 -17.29
N LEU A 371 -6.68 16.76 -16.48
CA LEU A 371 -7.28 17.21 -15.23
C LEU A 371 -8.36 18.25 -15.52
N SER A 372 -9.62 17.81 -15.40
CA SER A 372 -10.78 18.69 -15.46
C SER A 372 -11.03 19.36 -14.12
N ARG A 373 -11.69 20.52 -14.15
CA ARG A 373 -12.05 21.30 -12.95
C ARG A 373 -13.53 21.56 -12.92
N ASN A 374 -14.14 21.28 -11.77
CA ASN A 374 -15.53 21.62 -11.46
C ASN A 374 -15.59 22.84 -10.52
N THR A 375 -14.82 23.88 -10.83
CA THR A 375 -14.85 25.18 -10.14
C THR A 375 -15.62 26.20 -10.97
N GLN A 376 -16.16 27.25 -10.36
CA GLN A 376 -16.88 28.31 -11.09
C GLN A 376 -16.01 29.03 -12.13
N TYR A 377 -14.70 29.13 -11.86
CA TYR A 377 -13.71 29.80 -12.69
C TYR A 377 -12.58 28.85 -13.09
N ARG A 378 -11.79 29.22 -14.11
CA ARG A 378 -10.68 28.43 -14.67
C ARG A 378 -11.12 27.06 -15.21
N ARG A 379 -12.30 27.01 -15.82
CA ARG A 379 -12.80 25.86 -16.59
C ARG A 379 -12.31 25.91 -18.03
N ILE A 380 -12.21 24.74 -18.63
CA ILE A 380 -11.91 24.54 -20.05
C ILE A 380 -13.25 24.51 -20.80
N LEU A 381 -13.58 25.58 -21.54
CA LEU A 381 -14.88 25.72 -22.20
C LEU A 381 -15.08 24.73 -23.35
N ASN A 382 -14.02 24.46 -24.12
CA ASN A 382 -14.02 23.56 -25.26
C ASN A 382 -13.33 22.22 -24.97
N GLU A 383 -13.42 21.72 -23.73
CA GLU A 383 -12.75 20.49 -23.28
C GLU A 383 -13.06 19.28 -24.17
N LYS A 384 -14.34 19.10 -24.56
CA LYS A 384 -14.76 18.02 -25.45
C LYS A 384 -14.04 18.08 -26.80
N ALA A 385 -13.88 19.28 -27.37
CA ALA A 385 -13.19 19.45 -28.65
C ALA A 385 -11.70 19.10 -28.54
N LEU A 386 -11.04 19.42 -27.42
CA LEU A 386 -9.65 19.02 -27.16
C LEU A 386 -9.52 17.50 -27.04
N LEU A 387 -10.42 16.84 -26.30
CA LEU A 387 -10.42 15.38 -26.15
C LEU A 387 -10.69 14.67 -27.48
N ASP A 388 -11.65 15.16 -28.27
CA ASP A 388 -11.97 14.58 -29.58
C ASP A 388 -10.80 14.76 -30.56
N LYS A 389 -10.09 15.90 -30.50
CA LYS A 389 -8.87 16.12 -31.29
C LYS A 389 -7.77 15.12 -30.93
N LEU A 390 -7.54 14.85 -29.63
CA LEU A 390 -6.58 13.81 -29.20
C LEU A 390 -6.97 12.41 -29.68
N ARG A 391 -8.26 12.06 -29.61
CA ARG A 391 -8.77 10.75 -30.06
C ARG A 391 -8.59 10.57 -31.57
N SER A 392 -8.72 11.66 -32.34
CA SER A 392 -8.50 11.67 -33.79
C SER A 392 -7.02 11.70 -34.20
N SER A 393 -6.09 11.84 -33.26
CA SER A 393 -4.66 11.94 -33.58
C SER A 393 -4.14 10.65 -34.21
N PRO A 394 -3.31 10.73 -35.27
CA PRO A 394 -2.69 9.56 -35.88
C PRO A 394 -1.76 8.79 -34.92
N ARG A 395 -1.31 9.42 -33.83
CA ARG A 395 -0.45 8.81 -32.80
C ARG A 395 -1.19 7.88 -31.84
N GLN A 396 -2.53 7.84 -31.87
CA GLN A 396 -3.37 6.96 -31.06
C GLN A 396 -3.02 6.99 -29.56
N TYR A 397 -3.35 8.10 -28.89
CA TYR A 397 -3.12 8.24 -27.46
C TYR A 397 -4.11 7.44 -26.61
N THR A 398 -3.67 7.01 -25.43
CA THR A 398 -4.59 6.54 -24.38
C THR A 398 -4.98 7.74 -23.53
N ILE A 399 -6.25 8.12 -23.53
CA ILE A 399 -6.70 9.39 -22.94
C ILE A 399 -7.61 9.13 -21.75
N GLN A 400 -7.27 9.72 -20.61
CA GLN A 400 -8.08 9.68 -19.40
C GLN A 400 -8.46 11.10 -18.98
N ARG A 401 -9.76 11.35 -18.78
CA ARG A 401 -10.26 12.57 -18.16
C ARG A 401 -10.43 12.28 -16.66
N VAL A 402 -9.84 13.11 -15.81
CA VAL A 402 -9.91 12.94 -14.36
C VAL A 402 -10.36 14.22 -13.67
N GLU A 403 -10.98 14.05 -12.52
CA GLU A 403 -11.35 15.14 -11.62
C GLU A 403 -10.93 14.76 -10.21
N PHE A 404 -10.08 15.57 -9.60
CA PHE A 404 -9.61 15.34 -8.23
C PHE A 404 -10.51 16.09 -7.25
N THR A 405 -11.55 15.40 -6.77
CA THR A 405 -12.50 15.90 -5.78
C THR A 405 -12.17 15.35 -4.39
N HIS A 406 -13.00 15.69 -3.39
CA HIS A 406 -12.93 15.10 -2.04
C HIS A 406 -13.37 13.63 -2.01
N GLU A 407 -14.01 13.13 -3.06
CA GLU A 407 -14.54 11.76 -3.13
C GLU A 407 -13.48 10.75 -3.56
N THR A 408 -12.48 11.20 -4.32
CA THR A 408 -11.37 10.36 -4.77
C THR A 408 -10.27 10.32 -3.72
N ASP A 409 -10.00 9.14 -3.17
CA ASP A 409 -8.90 8.96 -2.21
C ASP A 409 -7.54 9.38 -2.80
N PHE A 410 -6.70 10.02 -2.00
CA PHE A 410 -5.42 10.55 -2.48
C PHE A 410 -4.49 9.45 -3.01
N ARG A 411 -4.54 8.22 -2.48
CA ARG A 411 -3.80 7.09 -3.01
C ARG A 411 -4.22 6.75 -4.43
N GLN A 412 -5.53 6.78 -4.71
CA GLN A 412 -6.07 6.56 -6.05
C GLN A 412 -5.65 7.69 -7.01
N GLN A 413 -5.63 8.94 -6.54
CA GLN A 413 -5.11 10.07 -7.33
C GLN A 413 -3.64 9.83 -7.72
N LEU A 414 -2.81 9.36 -6.79
CA LEU A 414 -1.40 9.03 -7.08
C LEU A 414 -1.23 7.84 -8.03
N ASN A 415 -2.09 6.81 -7.95
CA ASN A 415 -2.07 5.69 -8.89
C ASN A 415 -2.28 6.16 -10.34
N ILE A 416 -3.25 7.05 -10.55
CA ILE A 416 -3.51 7.66 -11.87
C ILE A 416 -2.29 8.45 -12.34
N ILE A 417 -1.71 9.25 -11.46
CA ILE A 417 -0.59 10.13 -11.79
C ILE A 417 0.68 9.32 -12.11
N GLN A 418 0.96 8.23 -11.38
CA GLN A 418 2.08 7.32 -11.70
C GLN A 418 1.87 6.57 -13.03
N ASP A 419 0.63 6.43 -13.49
CA ASP A 419 0.30 5.84 -14.79
C ASP A 419 0.18 6.88 -15.93
N THR A 420 0.57 8.14 -15.67
CA THR A 420 0.45 9.24 -16.64
C THR A 420 1.79 9.57 -17.29
N ASP A 421 1.83 9.67 -18.63
CA ASP A 421 3.00 10.14 -19.38
C ASP A 421 2.93 11.64 -19.70
N ILE A 422 1.75 12.13 -20.05
CA ILE A 422 1.50 13.56 -20.29
C ILE A 422 0.36 14.02 -19.39
N PHE A 423 0.65 14.95 -18.48
CA PHE A 423 -0.31 15.50 -17.55
C PHE A 423 -0.74 16.91 -17.97
N ILE A 424 -2.01 17.08 -18.28
CA ILE A 424 -2.56 18.31 -18.84
C ILE A 424 -3.53 18.92 -17.83
N GLY A 425 -3.37 20.20 -17.50
CA GLY A 425 -4.28 20.86 -16.57
C GLY A 425 -4.17 22.38 -16.54
N MET A 426 -5.15 23.02 -15.91
CA MET A 426 -5.16 24.46 -15.64
C MET A 426 -4.46 24.76 -14.32
N HIS A 427 -3.83 25.95 -14.19
CA HIS A 427 -3.20 26.41 -12.95
C HIS A 427 -4.11 26.28 -11.73
N GLY A 428 -3.67 25.50 -10.75
CA GLY A 428 -4.39 25.29 -9.50
C GLY A 428 -3.92 24.06 -8.75
N ALA A 429 -4.44 23.88 -7.54
CA ALA A 429 -4.01 22.84 -6.61
C ALA A 429 -3.80 21.48 -7.29
N GLY A 430 -4.76 20.97 -8.06
CA GLY A 430 -4.64 19.68 -8.76
C GLY A 430 -3.35 19.47 -9.59
N LEU A 431 -2.73 20.52 -10.11
CA LEU A 431 -1.51 20.43 -10.91
C LEU A 431 -0.26 20.09 -10.06
N THR A 432 -0.30 20.25 -8.73
CA THR A 432 0.83 19.86 -7.84
C THR A 432 1.11 18.37 -7.83
N HIS A 433 0.18 17.54 -8.32
CA HIS A 433 0.42 16.13 -8.55
C HIS A 433 1.61 15.86 -9.47
N LEU A 434 2.08 16.87 -10.24
CA LEU A 434 3.31 16.77 -11.02
C LEU A 434 4.53 16.32 -10.21
N LEU A 435 4.54 16.57 -8.90
CA LEU A 435 5.60 16.10 -7.99
C LEU A 435 5.71 14.58 -7.94
N PHE A 436 4.64 13.87 -8.29
CA PHE A 436 4.55 12.42 -8.25
C PHE A 436 4.38 11.83 -9.64
N LEU A 437 4.74 12.56 -10.70
CA LEU A 437 4.81 11.98 -12.05
C LEU A 437 6.04 11.05 -12.18
N PRO A 438 5.99 10.10 -13.14
CA PRO A 438 7.19 9.37 -13.58
C PRO A 438 8.29 10.32 -14.04
N ASP A 439 9.55 9.89 -13.94
CA ASP A 439 10.70 10.75 -14.25
C ASP A 439 10.74 11.18 -15.74
N TRP A 440 10.12 10.42 -16.65
CA TRP A 440 10.05 10.74 -18.08
C TRP A 440 8.85 11.61 -18.49
N ALA A 441 7.92 11.87 -17.57
CA ALA A 441 6.65 12.49 -17.91
C ALA A 441 6.78 13.99 -18.20
N SER A 442 5.78 14.50 -18.93
CA SER A 442 5.68 15.90 -19.34
C SER A 442 4.39 16.53 -18.82
N VAL A 443 4.50 17.74 -18.28
CA VAL A 443 3.37 18.56 -17.82
C VAL A 443 3.04 19.60 -18.89
N PHE A 444 1.77 19.73 -19.24
CA PHE A 444 1.24 20.82 -20.05
C PHE A 444 0.28 21.67 -19.22
N GLU A 445 0.75 22.84 -18.79
CA GLU A 445 -0.11 23.83 -18.13
C GLU A 445 -0.86 24.64 -19.19
N LEU A 446 -2.17 24.41 -19.28
CA LEU A 446 -3.06 25.05 -20.25
C LEU A 446 -3.18 26.55 -20.03
N TYR A 447 -3.16 27.00 -18.78
CA TYR A 447 -3.18 28.42 -18.47
C TYR A 447 -2.56 28.63 -17.10
N ASN A 448 -1.55 29.49 -17.04
CA ASN A 448 -0.68 29.73 -15.88
C ASN A 448 -1.13 30.91 -15.00
N CYS A 449 -2.33 31.47 -15.24
CA CYS A 449 -2.83 32.64 -14.50
C CYS A 449 -1.91 33.89 -14.55
N GLY A 450 -1.09 34.02 -15.59
CA GLY A 450 -0.14 35.13 -15.75
C GLY A 450 1.15 34.96 -14.97
N ASP A 451 1.39 33.79 -14.35
CA ASP A 451 2.62 33.44 -13.66
C ASP A 451 3.20 32.18 -14.29
N GLU A 452 4.06 32.35 -15.31
CA GLU A 452 4.67 31.24 -16.04
C GLU A 452 5.66 30.44 -15.19
N HIS A 453 6.15 31.00 -14.08
CA HIS A 453 7.23 30.43 -13.30
C HIS A 453 6.71 29.50 -12.20
N CYS A 454 5.51 29.71 -11.67
CA CYS A 454 5.00 28.96 -10.51
C CYS A 454 5.09 27.42 -10.66
N TYR A 455 4.41 26.82 -11.64
CA TYR A 455 4.47 25.37 -11.86
C TYR A 455 5.66 24.94 -12.71
N ALA A 456 6.19 25.83 -13.57
CA ALA A 456 7.41 25.56 -14.32
C ALA A 456 8.60 25.31 -13.38
N ASP A 457 8.74 26.13 -12.35
CA ASP A 457 9.80 25.99 -11.37
C ASP A 457 9.61 24.76 -10.48
N LEU A 458 8.36 24.44 -10.12
CA LEU A 458 8.06 23.21 -9.39
C LEU A 458 8.42 21.96 -10.23
N ALA A 459 8.11 21.98 -11.52
CA ALA A 459 8.47 20.93 -12.46
C ALA A 459 10.00 20.81 -12.62
N ARG A 460 10.70 21.93 -12.72
CA ARG A 460 12.18 21.98 -12.73
C ARG A 460 12.79 21.41 -11.45
N LEU A 461 12.26 21.77 -10.27
CA LEU A 461 12.72 21.24 -8.99
C LEU A 461 12.53 19.72 -8.93
N ARG A 462 11.39 19.20 -9.38
CA ARG A 462 11.13 17.76 -9.45
C ARG A 462 11.94 17.04 -10.53
N GLY A 463 12.33 17.73 -11.60
CA GLY A 463 12.99 17.13 -12.76
C GLY A 463 12.02 16.55 -13.79
N VAL A 464 10.81 17.08 -13.89
CA VAL A 464 9.84 16.69 -14.94
C VAL A 464 9.75 17.78 -15.99
N HIS A 465 9.52 17.37 -17.23
CA HIS A 465 9.44 18.32 -18.34
C HIS A 465 8.17 19.16 -18.24
N TYR A 466 8.27 20.45 -18.54
CA TYR A 466 7.18 21.40 -18.45
C TYR A 466 7.03 22.18 -19.75
N GLN A 467 5.79 22.33 -20.19
CA GLN A 467 5.43 23.13 -21.36
C GLN A 467 4.15 23.93 -21.13
N THR A 468 4.06 25.06 -21.81
CA THR A 468 2.84 25.86 -21.92
C THR A 468 2.79 26.52 -23.31
N TRP A 469 1.79 27.34 -23.57
CA TRP A 469 1.53 27.95 -24.86
C TRP A 469 2.63 28.94 -25.25
N SER A 470 3.22 28.78 -26.44
CA SER A 470 4.20 29.74 -26.96
C SER A 470 3.55 31.02 -27.51
N ASN A 471 2.28 30.96 -27.91
CA ASN A 471 1.53 32.10 -28.43
C ASN A 471 0.27 32.37 -27.59
N PRO A 472 0.25 33.45 -26.77
CA PRO A 472 -0.89 33.79 -25.94
C PRO A 472 -2.19 34.03 -26.72
N ALA A 473 -2.14 34.41 -28.00
CA ALA A 473 -3.34 34.62 -28.83
C ALA A 473 -4.14 33.33 -29.09
N LYS A 474 -3.57 32.17 -28.77
CA LYS A 474 -4.23 30.85 -28.86
C LYS A 474 -5.07 30.52 -27.61
N LEU A 475 -5.02 31.39 -26.60
CA LEU A 475 -5.82 31.36 -25.38
C LEU A 475 -6.95 32.41 -25.52
N LYS A 476 -8.21 31.99 -25.40
CA LYS A 476 -9.36 32.91 -25.48
C LYS A 476 -10.13 32.92 -24.16
N PRO A 477 -10.08 34.00 -23.36
CA PRO A 477 -10.89 34.13 -22.15
C PRO A 477 -12.38 34.27 -22.50
N GLN A 478 -13.26 33.82 -21.59
CA GLN A 478 -14.71 33.97 -21.72
C GLN A 478 -15.13 35.44 -21.60
N ASP A 479 -14.50 36.14 -20.67
CA ASP A 479 -14.74 37.53 -20.29
C ASP A 479 -13.47 38.11 -19.63
N GLU A 480 -13.52 39.36 -19.18
CA GLU A 480 -12.39 40.00 -18.50
C GLU A 480 -12.09 39.36 -17.11
N GLY A 481 -13.00 38.51 -16.59
CA GLY A 481 -13.00 37.95 -15.24
C GLY A 481 -13.21 39.03 -14.19
N HIS A 482 -14.04 38.83 -13.17
CA HIS A 482 -14.28 39.88 -12.18
C HIS A 482 -13.93 39.37 -10.78
N HIS A 483 -13.07 40.11 -10.07
CA HIS A 483 -12.68 39.72 -8.72
C HIS A 483 -13.88 39.85 -7.76
N PRO A 484 -14.17 38.85 -6.89
CA PRO A 484 -15.41 38.81 -6.12
C PRO A 484 -15.63 39.95 -5.12
N SER A 485 -14.56 40.62 -4.68
CA SER A 485 -14.64 41.65 -3.63
C SER A 485 -14.67 43.10 -4.14
N ASP A 486 -13.98 43.39 -5.25
CA ASP A 486 -13.76 44.73 -5.79
C ASP A 486 -14.28 44.87 -7.23
N GLY A 487 -14.74 43.79 -7.86
CA GLY A 487 -15.40 43.81 -9.17
C GLY A 487 -14.49 44.21 -10.33
N GLY A 488 -13.19 44.36 -10.12
CA GLY A 488 -12.22 44.71 -11.16
C GLY A 488 -11.85 43.51 -12.05
N PRO A 489 -11.35 43.77 -13.27
CA PRO A 489 -10.93 42.72 -14.19
C PRO A 489 -9.79 41.89 -13.59
N HIS A 490 -9.95 40.57 -13.51
CA HIS A 490 -9.00 39.68 -12.87
C HIS A 490 -9.00 38.27 -13.48
N ALA A 491 -7.91 37.93 -14.18
CA ALA A 491 -7.77 36.72 -15.00
C ALA A 491 -7.91 35.37 -14.25
N LYS A 492 -7.74 35.34 -12.92
CA LYS A 492 -8.03 34.13 -12.11
C LYS A 492 -9.52 33.79 -12.01
N PHE A 493 -10.41 34.72 -12.35
CA PHE A 493 -11.87 34.60 -12.23
C PHE A 493 -12.57 34.59 -13.60
N THR A 494 -11.91 34.02 -14.62
CA THR A 494 -12.52 33.75 -15.93
C THR A 494 -12.27 32.30 -16.38
N ASN A 495 -13.00 31.87 -17.41
CA ASN A 495 -12.85 30.57 -18.06
C ASN A 495 -12.17 30.72 -19.41
N TYR A 496 -11.59 29.65 -19.94
CA TYR A 496 -10.76 29.73 -21.15
C TYR A 496 -11.17 28.70 -22.19
N SER A 497 -11.07 29.09 -23.46
CA SER A 497 -11.08 28.19 -24.60
C SER A 497 -9.73 28.22 -25.32
N PHE A 498 -9.40 27.10 -25.94
CA PHE A 498 -8.05 26.84 -26.47
C PHE A 498 -8.09 26.45 -27.94
N ASP A 499 -7.10 26.88 -28.71
CA ASP A 499 -6.93 26.44 -30.10
C ASP A 499 -6.59 24.93 -30.15
N THR A 500 -7.43 24.16 -30.84
CA THR A 500 -7.31 22.69 -30.86
C THR A 500 -6.11 22.18 -31.65
N ASP A 501 -5.67 22.90 -32.68
CA ASP A 501 -4.55 22.47 -33.53
C ASP A 501 -3.22 22.75 -32.84
N GLU A 502 -3.08 23.93 -32.26
CA GLU A 502 -1.90 24.26 -31.45
C GLU A 502 -1.83 23.40 -30.18
N PHE A 503 -2.98 23.10 -29.56
CA PHE A 503 -3.04 22.13 -28.46
C PHE A 503 -2.44 20.78 -28.85
N LEU A 504 -2.88 20.20 -29.97
CA LEU A 504 -2.37 18.91 -30.43
C LEU A 504 -0.87 18.99 -30.77
N ARG A 505 -0.40 20.07 -31.38
CA ARG A 505 1.02 20.28 -31.69
C ARG A 505 1.89 20.26 -30.43
N ILE A 506 1.44 20.91 -29.35
CA ILE A 506 2.16 20.93 -28.07
C ILE A 506 2.14 19.53 -27.43
N VAL A 507 0.99 18.86 -27.44
CA VAL A 507 0.88 17.47 -26.94
C VAL A 507 1.79 16.51 -27.71
N ASP A 508 1.87 16.64 -29.03
CA ASP A 508 2.77 15.83 -29.87
C ASP A 508 4.24 16.09 -29.53
N SER A 509 4.61 17.35 -29.25
CA SER A 509 5.96 17.70 -28.76
C SER A 509 6.26 17.09 -27.38
N ALA A 510 5.30 17.09 -26.46
CA ALA A 510 5.43 16.43 -25.17
C ALA A 510 5.56 14.90 -25.34
N ALA A 511 4.81 14.31 -26.28
CA ALA A 511 4.92 12.90 -26.63
C ALA A 511 6.29 12.53 -27.21
N ASP A 512 6.90 13.41 -28.00
CA ASP A 512 8.26 13.24 -28.50
C ASP A 512 9.28 13.23 -27.35
N HIS A 513 9.15 14.16 -26.42
CA HIS A 513 10.00 14.20 -25.22
C HIS A 513 9.92 12.88 -24.44
N VAL A 514 8.70 12.43 -24.12
CA VAL A 514 8.45 11.15 -23.40
C VAL A 514 9.09 9.98 -24.15
N SER A 515 8.83 9.87 -25.46
CA SER A 515 9.30 8.73 -26.27
C SER A 515 10.82 8.68 -26.40
N GLN A 516 11.48 9.85 -26.37
CA GLN A 516 12.94 9.97 -26.48
C GLN A 516 13.64 9.82 -25.14
N HIS A 517 12.94 9.96 -24.02
CA HIS A 517 13.52 9.92 -22.69
C HIS A 517 14.23 8.58 -22.41
N PRO A 518 15.50 8.59 -21.94
CA PRO A 518 16.28 7.36 -21.75
C PRO A 518 15.59 6.32 -20.87
N THR A 519 15.01 6.74 -19.74
CA THR A 519 14.26 5.85 -18.84
C THR A 519 13.04 5.25 -19.52
N TYR A 520 12.25 6.04 -20.26
CA TYR A 520 11.09 5.52 -20.98
C TYR A 520 11.51 4.50 -22.04
N ARG A 521 12.60 4.76 -22.77
CA ARG A 521 13.17 3.84 -23.76
C ARG A 521 13.79 2.60 -23.13
N HIS A 522 14.43 2.71 -21.98
CA HIS A 522 14.96 1.56 -21.26
C HIS A 522 13.81 0.68 -20.74
N THR A 523 12.75 1.30 -20.21
CA THR A 523 11.57 0.59 -19.75
C THR A 523 10.86 -0.05 -20.94
N PHE A 524 10.45 0.72 -21.95
CA PHE A 524 9.53 0.25 -22.99
C PHE A 524 10.15 0.00 -24.37
N GLY A 525 11.37 0.47 -24.62
CA GLY A 525 12.05 0.37 -25.92
C GLY A 525 12.67 -0.99 -26.22
N HIS A 526 12.81 -1.87 -25.22
CA HIS A 526 13.25 -3.26 -25.43
C HIS A 526 12.13 -4.21 -25.93
N LEU A 527 10.89 -3.73 -26.05
CA LEU A 527 9.76 -4.52 -26.57
C LEU A 527 9.88 -4.88 -28.07
N ASN A 528 10.87 -4.33 -28.77
CA ASN A 528 11.20 -4.67 -30.17
C ASN A 528 12.37 -5.66 -30.32
N GLN A 529 12.89 -6.25 -29.24
CA GLN A 529 13.76 -7.41 -29.33
C GLN A 529 13.06 -8.62 -28.69
N PRO A 530 13.10 -9.82 -29.30
CA PRO A 530 12.69 -11.01 -28.60
C PRO A 530 13.59 -11.17 -27.38
N SER A 531 13.02 -10.88 -26.21
CA SER A 531 13.59 -11.26 -24.92
C SER A 531 14.01 -12.72 -25.01
N LYS A 532 15.30 -13.02 -24.80
CA LYS A 532 15.77 -14.40 -24.54
C LYS A 532 15.28 -14.91 -23.18
N SER A 533 14.70 -14.04 -22.35
CA SER A 533 14.10 -14.37 -21.06
C SER A 533 12.64 -14.77 -21.24
N ARG A 534 12.28 -15.91 -20.65
CA ARG A 534 10.97 -16.56 -20.73
C ARG A 534 9.96 -15.78 -19.87
N ASP A 535 8.81 -15.48 -20.45
CA ASP A 535 7.69 -14.85 -19.73
C ASP A 535 6.86 -15.95 -19.04
N PHE A 536 7.04 -16.09 -17.73
CA PHE A 536 6.41 -17.13 -16.92
C PHE A 536 4.89 -16.96 -16.82
N TYR A 537 4.39 -15.72 -16.92
CA TYR A 537 2.96 -15.46 -16.96
C TYR A 537 2.36 -15.90 -18.30
N LYS A 538 3.06 -15.64 -19.42
CA LYS A 538 2.65 -16.16 -20.74
C LYS A 538 2.77 -17.67 -20.85
N ILE A 539 3.80 -18.28 -20.26
CA ILE A 539 3.94 -19.75 -20.21
C ILE A 539 2.77 -20.39 -19.48
N LEU A 540 2.34 -19.79 -18.36
CA LEU A 540 1.15 -20.24 -17.64
C LEU A 540 -0.17 -19.77 -18.28
N GLY A 541 -0.14 -18.88 -19.27
CA GLY A 541 -1.34 -18.34 -19.91
C GLY A 541 -2.22 -17.51 -18.97
N ILE A 542 -1.61 -16.79 -18.03
CA ILE A 542 -2.29 -15.99 -16.99
C ILE A 542 -1.85 -14.53 -17.02
N GLN A 543 -2.68 -13.64 -16.46
CA GLN A 543 -2.32 -12.24 -16.25
C GLN A 543 -1.44 -12.08 -15.01
N LYS A 544 -0.64 -11.00 -14.95
CA LYS A 544 0.22 -10.71 -13.79
C LYS A 544 -0.50 -10.34 -12.50
N SER A 545 -1.73 -9.85 -12.61
CA SER A 545 -2.65 -9.67 -11.47
C SER A 545 -3.14 -11.00 -10.91
N ALA A 546 -2.76 -12.14 -11.50
CA ALA A 546 -3.28 -13.44 -11.11
C ALA A 546 -2.94 -13.77 -9.66
N ASN A 547 -3.94 -14.16 -8.88
CA ASN A 547 -3.70 -14.64 -7.53
C ASN A 547 -2.97 -16.00 -7.56
N THR A 548 -2.39 -16.42 -6.44
CA THR A 548 -1.65 -17.69 -6.35
C THR A 548 -2.50 -18.90 -6.73
N ASN A 549 -3.82 -18.83 -6.58
CA ASN A 549 -4.76 -19.88 -6.97
C ASN A 549 -4.91 -19.99 -8.49
N GLN A 550 -4.99 -18.86 -9.20
CA GLN A 550 -5.02 -18.80 -10.65
C GLN A 550 -3.71 -19.33 -11.26
N ILE A 551 -2.56 -19.03 -10.65
CA ILE A 551 -1.23 -19.58 -11.02
C ILE A 551 -1.22 -21.11 -10.88
N LYS A 552 -1.70 -21.64 -9.74
CA LYS A 552 -1.81 -23.08 -9.48
C LYS A 552 -2.78 -23.77 -10.44
N LYS A 553 -3.93 -23.17 -10.72
CA LYS A 553 -4.96 -23.70 -11.63
C LYS A 553 -4.43 -23.79 -13.06
N ALA A 554 -3.76 -22.73 -13.52
CA ALA A 554 -3.13 -22.68 -14.82
C ALA A 554 -2.02 -23.73 -15.00
N TYR A 555 -1.13 -23.85 -14.01
CA TYR A 555 -0.08 -24.87 -14.00
C TYR A 555 -0.65 -26.28 -14.10
N ARG A 556 -1.64 -26.63 -13.26
CA ARG A 556 -2.26 -27.96 -13.25
C ARG A 556 -2.93 -28.31 -14.59
N LYS A 557 -3.59 -27.34 -15.22
CA LYS A 557 -4.21 -27.51 -16.54
C LYS A 557 -3.16 -27.80 -17.60
N LEU A 558 -2.14 -26.94 -17.70
CA LEU A 558 -1.07 -27.06 -18.70
C LEU A 558 -0.19 -28.29 -18.45
N ALA A 559 0.06 -28.67 -17.19
CA ALA A 559 0.86 -29.85 -16.86
C ALA A 559 0.16 -31.15 -17.29
N LYS A 560 -1.18 -31.19 -17.22
CA LYS A 560 -1.98 -32.33 -17.69
C LYS A 560 -2.08 -32.40 -19.22
N GLU A 561 -2.00 -31.26 -19.89
CA GLU A 561 -2.03 -31.13 -21.35
C GLU A 561 -0.64 -31.40 -21.97
N LEU A 562 0.43 -30.93 -21.34
CA LEU A 562 1.82 -31.03 -21.79
C LEU A 562 2.56 -32.26 -21.23
N HIS A 563 1.88 -33.16 -20.52
CA HIS A 563 2.50 -34.35 -19.94
C HIS A 563 3.13 -35.26 -21.02
N PRO A 564 4.38 -35.71 -20.85
CA PRO A 564 5.07 -36.57 -21.83
C PRO A 564 4.28 -37.84 -22.21
N ASP A 565 3.52 -38.41 -21.27
CA ASP A 565 2.70 -39.61 -21.54
C ASP A 565 1.54 -39.39 -22.50
N ARG A 566 1.04 -38.16 -22.66
CA ARG A 566 -0.06 -37.83 -23.58
C ARG A 566 0.43 -37.30 -24.93
N ASN A 567 1.62 -36.71 -24.97
CA ASN A 567 2.23 -36.15 -26.18
C ASN A 567 3.40 -37.00 -26.66
N LYS A 568 3.09 -38.23 -27.10
CA LYS A 568 4.09 -39.22 -27.56
C LYS A 568 4.63 -38.97 -28.97
N GLU A 569 4.03 -38.04 -29.72
CA GLU A 569 4.37 -37.77 -31.12
C GLU A 569 5.58 -36.84 -31.26
N ASP A 570 5.92 -36.05 -30.23
CA ASP A 570 7.04 -35.08 -30.27
C ASP A 570 7.67 -34.87 -28.86
N PRO A 571 8.41 -35.87 -28.34
CA PRO A 571 8.83 -35.93 -26.94
C PRO A 571 9.83 -34.84 -26.52
N GLU A 572 10.69 -34.37 -27.43
CA GLU A 572 11.66 -33.30 -27.14
C GLU A 572 10.97 -31.96 -26.89
N LYS A 573 9.97 -31.63 -27.70
CA LYS A 573 9.19 -30.40 -27.58
C LYS A 573 8.28 -30.41 -26.34
N ALA A 574 7.64 -31.54 -26.06
CA ALA A 574 6.83 -31.71 -24.87
C ALA A 574 7.67 -31.60 -23.59
N SER A 575 8.88 -32.20 -23.58
CA SER A 575 9.80 -32.10 -22.45
C SER A 575 10.27 -30.67 -22.20
N ALA A 576 10.65 -29.92 -23.25
CA ALA A 576 11.06 -28.52 -23.12
C ALA A 576 9.93 -27.63 -22.59
N GLN A 577 8.71 -27.78 -23.14
CA GLN A 577 7.54 -27.02 -22.69
C GLN A 577 7.13 -27.36 -21.25
N PHE A 578 7.31 -28.62 -20.83
CA PHE A 578 7.04 -29.06 -19.48
C PHE A 578 8.09 -28.54 -18.48
N GLN A 579 9.36 -28.43 -18.90
CA GLN A 579 10.41 -27.78 -18.11
C GLN A 579 10.15 -26.27 -17.93
N ASP A 580 9.78 -25.57 -19.01
CA ASP A 580 9.39 -24.16 -18.96
C ASP A 580 8.21 -23.92 -18.01
N LEU A 581 7.21 -24.82 -18.07
CA LEU A 581 6.04 -24.78 -17.23
C LEU A 581 6.38 -24.99 -15.74
N GLY A 582 7.31 -25.90 -15.44
CA GLY A 582 7.82 -26.13 -14.08
C GLY A 582 8.54 -24.91 -13.51
N ALA A 583 9.46 -24.30 -14.28
CA ALA A 583 10.20 -23.11 -13.87
C ALA A 583 9.28 -21.90 -13.63
N ALA A 584 8.26 -21.74 -14.49
CA ALA A 584 7.26 -20.69 -14.34
C ALA A 584 6.44 -20.86 -13.05
N TYR A 585 6.01 -22.08 -12.75
CA TYR A 585 5.25 -22.35 -11.54
C TYR A 585 6.08 -22.21 -10.26
N GLU A 586 7.32 -22.70 -10.24
CA GLU A 586 8.21 -22.55 -9.09
C GLU A 586 8.44 -21.08 -8.74
N THR A 587 8.68 -20.26 -9.76
CA THR A 587 8.96 -18.84 -9.58
C THR A 587 7.72 -18.06 -9.18
N LEU A 588 6.56 -18.32 -9.80
CA LEU A 588 5.34 -17.53 -9.60
C LEU A 588 4.49 -18.01 -8.42
N SER A 589 4.64 -19.25 -7.97
CA SER A 589 3.87 -19.79 -6.83
C SER A 589 4.42 -19.36 -5.47
N ASP A 590 5.71 -19.02 -5.39
CA ASP A 590 6.36 -18.47 -4.20
C ASP A 590 6.26 -16.93 -4.21
N PRO A 591 5.71 -16.29 -3.17
CA PRO A 591 5.54 -14.84 -3.13
C PRO A 591 6.85 -14.04 -3.23
N GLU A 592 7.95 -14.55 -2.67
CA GLU A 592 9.25 -13.86 -2.64
C GLU A 592 9.95 -13.98 -4.00
N LYS A 593 9.97 -15.18 -4.59
CA LYS A 593 10.50 -15.40 -5.96
C LYS A 593 9.66 -14.68 -7.01
N ARG A 594 8.34 -14.62 -6.83
CA ARG A 594 7.43 -13.87 -7.70
C ARG A 594 7.72 -12.39 -7.65
N GLU A 595 7.91 -11.82 -6.46
CA GLU A 595 8.26 -10.40 -6.31
C GLU A 595 9.61 -10.08 -6.97
N LEU A 596 10.59 -10.98 -6.83
CA LEU A 596 11.90 -10.83 -7.46
C LEU A 596 11.81 -10.92 -8.99
N TYR A 597 11.04 -11.89 -9.51
CA TYR A 597 10.75 -12.04 -10.93
C TYR A 597 10.01 -10.83 -11.51
N ASP A 598 9.02 -10.31 -10.79
CA ASP A 598 8.26 -9.11 -11.19
C ASP A 598 9.13 -7.86 -11.20
N ARG A 599 10.21 -7.83 -10.40
CA ARG A 599 11.13 -6.70 -10.30
C ARG A 599 12.17 -6.67 -11.43
N CYS A 600 12.74 -7.81 -11.81
CA CYS A 600 13.87 -7.84 -12.75
C CYS A 600 13.94 -9.07 -13.68
N GLY A 601 12.86 -9.85 -13.79
CA GLY A 601 12.73 -10.96 -14.73
C GLY A 601 13.50 -12.22 -14.33
N GLU A 602 13.58 -13.18 -15.26
CA GLU A 602 14.18 -14.51 -15.06
C GLU A 602 15.65 -14.47 -14.59
N GLU A 603 16.43 -13.46 -15.03
CA GLU A 603 17.87 -13.35 -14.71
C GLU A 603 18.15 -13.16 -13.21
N CYS A 604 17.20 -12.60 -12.47
CA CYS A 604 17.32 -12.41 -11.03
C CYS A 604 17.04 -13.67 -10.23
N VAL A 605 16.08 -14.48 -10.68
CA VAL A 605 15.71 -15.75 -10.04
C VAL A 605 16.74 -16.83 -10.34
N SER A 606 17.31 -16.82 -11.56
CA SER A 606 18.33 -17.79 -11.96
C SER A 606 19.68 -17.63 -11.22
N LYS A 607 19.97 -16.45 -10.65
CA LYS A 607 21.24 -16.18 -9.95
C LYS A 607 21.28 -16.70 -8.51
N GLU A 608 20.13 -16.97 -7.88
CA GLU A 608 20.08 -17.71 -6.60
C GLU A 608 20.46 -19.19 -6.76
N GLY A 609 20.39 -19.75 -7.98
CA GLY A 609 20.77 -21.14 -8.28
C GLY A 609 22.24 -21.35 -8.66
N ALA A 610 23.04 -20.29 -8.81
CA ALA A 610 24.41 -20.37 -9.35
C ALA A 610 25.50 -20.35 -8.26
N GLY A 611 25.19 -20.84 -7.07
CA GLY A 611 26.12 -20.92 -5.92
C GLY A 611 26.45 -22.33 -5.42
N GLY A 612 25.95 -23.39 -6.06
CA GLY A 612 26.19 -24.78 -5.64
C GLY A 612 26.40 -25.70 -6.85
N GLY A 613 27.45 -26.53 -6.79
CA GLY A 613 27.94 -27.36 -7.89
C GLY A 613 26.89 -28.28 -8.52
N GLY A 614 27.14 -28.62 -9.79
CA GLY A 614 26.23 -29.35 -10.67
C GLY A 614 25.66 -30.63 -10.07
N MET A 615 24.35 -30.60 -9.81
CA MET A 615 23.45 -31.73 -9.89
C MET A 615 22.14 -31.26 -10.51
N ASP A 616 21.59 -32.11 -11.36
CA ASP A 616 20.37 -31.90 -12.13
C ASP A 616 19.18 -31.55 -11.21
N PRO A 617 18.56 -30.37 -11.33
CA PRO A 617 17.41 -29.93 -10.52
C PRO A 617 16.18 -30.85 -10.63
N PHE A 618 16.15 -31.76 -11.60
CA PHE A 618 15.08 -32.74 -11.80
C PHE A 618 15.11 -33.89 -10.78
N ALA A 619 16.25 -34.16 -10.14
CA ALA A 619 16.41 -35.31 -9.23
C ALA A 619 15.75 -35.10 -7.84
N SER A 620 15.64 -33.86 -7.38
CA SER A 620 15.07 -33.55 -6.04
C SER A 620 13.53 -33.58 -6.02
N PHE A 621 12.88 -33.49 -7.18
CA PHE A 621 11.41 -33.44 -7.28
C PHE A 621 10.78 -34.81 -7.59
N PHE A 622 11.45 -35.65 -8.38
CA PHE A 622 10.98 -37.02 -8.68
C PHE A 622 11.45 -38.08 -7.66
N GLY A 623 12.29 -37.71 -6.70
CA GLY A 623 12.66 -38.59 -5.58
C GLY A 623 11.54 -38.81 -4.55
N ASP A 624 10.51 -37.95 -4.55
CA ASP A 624 9.46 -37.91 -3.50
C ASP A 624 8.03 -38.19 -4.03
N PHE A 625 7.87 -38.44 -5.34
CA PHE A 625 6.60 -38.80 -5.98
C PHE A 625 6.72 -40.15 -6.71
N GLY A 626 6.55 -41.24 -5.96
CA GLY A 626 6.73 -42.61 -6.42
C GLY A 626 5.75 -43.10 -7.49
N PHE A 627 6.30 -43.48 -8.66
CA PHE A 627 5.78 -44.58 -9.47
C PHE A 627 6.55 -45.85 -9.08
N GLY A 628 5.83 -46.85 -8.56
CA GLY A 628 6.39 -47.95 -7.78
C GLY A 628 7.21 -49.00 -8.55
N PHE A 629 8.35 -49.37 -7.95
CA PHE A 629 8.93 -50.71 -8.00
C PHE A 629 9.34 -51.10 -6.58
N GLY A 630 8.99 -52.32 -6.17
CA GLY A 630 8.88 -52.75 -4.78
C GLY A 630 10.16 -52.72 -3.94
N GLY A 631 9.98 -52.58 -2.62
CA GLY A 631 11.06 -52.78 -1.65
C GLY A 631 10.85 -52.11 -0.30
N ASN A 632 10.01 -52.72 0.54
CA ASN A 632 10.09 -52.75 2.02
C ASN A 632 10.99 -51.71 2.73
N GLY A 633 10.39 -50.70 3.38
CA GLY A 633 11.13 -49.73 4.20
C GLY A 633 10.23 -48.85 5.07
N ASN A 634 9.74 -49.40 6.18
CA ASN A 634 9.05 -48.67 7.23
C ASN A 634 10.03 -47.71 7.94
N GLN A 635 9.91 -46.39 7.73
CA GLN A 635 10.46 -45.38 8.64
C GLN A 635 9.34 -44.43 9.05
N GLY A 636 8.89 -44.58 10.30
CA GLY A 636 7.88 -43.74 10.91
C GLY A 636 8.38 -42.31 11.08
N GLN A 637 7.84 -41.40 10.28
CA GLN A 637 7.80 -39.98 10.64
C GLN A 637 6.86 -39.84 11.84
N ARG A 638 7.34 -39.18 12.90
CA ARG A 638 6.54 -38.84 14.08
C ARG A 638 5.40 -37.90 13.65
N GLU A 639 4.16 -38.38 13.68
CA GLU A 639 2.99 -37.53 13.61
C GLU A 639 2.99 -36.60 14.84
N VAL A 640 3.09 -35.29 14.61
CA VAL A 640 2.85 -34.28 15.64
C VAL A 640 1.39 -34.40 16.06
N ALA A 641 1.12 -34.48 17.36
CA ALA A 641 -0.25 -34.55 17.86
C ALA A 641 -1.04 -33.32 17.37
N LYS A 642 -2.22 -33.54 16.79
CA LYS A 642 -3.06 -32.47 16.23
C LYS A 642 -4.39 -32.37 16.97
N GLY A 643 -4.91 -31.17 17.11
CA GLY A 643 -6.25 -30.90 17.63
C GLY A 643 -7.35 -31.39 16.71
N ALA A 644 -8.59 -31.41 17.20
CA ALA A 644 -9.73 -31.89 16.43
C ALA A 644 -10.16 -30.89 15.35
N ASP A 645 -10.55 -31.41 14.19
CA ASP A 645 -11.12 -30.60 13.11
C ASP A 645 -12.55 -30.14 13.47
N ILE A 646 -12.89 -28.91 13.09
CA ILE A 646 -14.23 -28.31 13.24
C ILE A 646 -14.90 -28.31 11.86
N VAL A 647 -16.18 -28.68 11.77
CA VAL A 647 -16.99 -28.57 10.55
C VAL A 647 -18.12 -27.56 10.79
N MET A 648 -18.24 -26.54 9.95
CA MET A 648 -19.32 -25.54 10.02
C MET A 648 -20.04 -25.44 8.68
N ASP A 649 -21.38 -25.38 8.69
CA ASP A 649 -22.17 -25.17 7.48
C ASP A 649 -22.30 -23.67 7.18
N LEU A 650 -21.95 -23.26 5.95
CA LEU A 650 -22.10 -21.90 5.44
C LEU A 650 -23.25 -21.85 4.45
N PHE A 651 -24.31 -21.11 4.80
CA PHE A 651 -25.46 -20.89 3.92
C PHE A 651 -25.17 -19.76 2.92
N VAL A 652 -25.35 -20.06 1.64
CA VAL A 652 -25.01 -19.17 0.51
C VAL A 652 -26.24 -19.03 -0.39
N SER A 653 -26.51 -17.83 -0.91
CA SER A 653 -27.67 -17.60 -1.76
C SER A 653 -27.49 -18.16 -3.18
N LEU A 654 -28.59 -18.36 -3.92
CA LEU A 654 -28.51 -18.83 -5.32
C LEU A 654 -27.83 -17.80 -6.24
N GLU A 655 -28.01 -16.52 -5.97
CA GLU A 655 -27.40 -15.41 -6.72
C GLU A 655 -25.88 -15.39 -6.52
N GLU A 656 -25.43 -15.63 -5.28
CA GLU A 656 -24.02 -15.77 -4.94
C GLU A 656 -23.39 -17.00 -5.61
N LEU A 657 -24.11 -18.13 -5.65
CA LEU A 657 -23.68 -19.34 -6.36
C LEU A 657 -23.70 -19.18 -7.88
N TYR A 658 -24.53 -18.28 -8.42
CA TYR A 658 -24.63 -18.00 -9.85
C TYR A 658 -23.52 -17.04 -10.32
N SER A 659 -23.30 -15.95 -9.58
CA SER A 659 -22.38 -14.87 -9.97
C SER A 659 -20.97 -15.04 -9.41
N GLY A 660 -20.82 -15.79 -8.32
CA GLY A 660 -19.62 -15.85 -7.48
C GLY A 660 -19.57 -14.67 -6.50
N ASN A 661 -19.12 -14.92 -5.27
CA ASN A 661 -19.01 -13.89 -4.23
C ASN A 661 -17.88 -14.23 -3.23
N PHE A 662 -17.43 -13.24 -2.47
CA PHE A 662 -16.57 -13.43 -1.30
C PHE A 662 -17.39 -13.20 -0.04
N VAL A 663 -17.47 -14.21 0.83
CA VAL A 663 -18.23 -14.13 2.09
C VAL A 663 -17.25 -14.06 3.25
N GLU A 664 -17.30 -12.96 4.01
CA GLU A 664 -16.54 -12.81 5.25
C GLU A 664 -17.29 -13.45 6.41
N ILE A 665 -16.62 -14.37 7.13
CA ILE A 665 -17.12 -15.00 8.35
C ILE A 665 -16.26 -14.60 9.55
N THR A 666 -16.89 -14.32 10.69
CA THR A 666 -16.16 -14.12 11.95
C THR A 666 -16.14 -15.41 12.74
N HIS A 667 -14.97 -16.03 12.86
CA HIS A 667 -14.72 -17.25 13.61
C HIS A 667 -14.11 -16.93 14.98
N ASN A 668 -14.73 -17.45 16.04
CA ASN A 668 -14.24 -17.32 17.41
C ASN A 668 -13.36 -18.52 17.76
N LYS A 669 -12.05 -18.30 17.85
CA LYS A 669 -11.07 -19.36 18.08
C LYS A 669 -10.43 -19.25 19.47
N PRO A 670 -10.44 -20.33 20.27
CA PRO A 670 -9.66 -20.36 21.50
C PRO A 670 -8.17 -20.49 21.18
N VAL A 671 -7.36 -19.54 21.62
CA VAL A 671 -5.90 -19.56 21.46
C VAL A 671 -5.19 -19.73 22.81
N LEU A 672 -4.05 -20.40 22.80
CA LEU A 672 -3.20 -20.58 23.97
C LEU A 672 -2.47 -19.28 24.31
N LYS A 673 -2.67 -18.75 25.51
CA LYS A 673 -1.93 -17.61 26.09
C LYS A 673 -1.14 -18.06 27.32
N PRO A 674 0.03 -17.45 27.60
CA PRO A 674 0.82 -17.81 28.77
C PRO A 674 0.07 -17.51 30.09
N ALA A 675 0.23 -18.41 31.05
CA ALA A 675 -0.32 -18.33 32.41
C ALA A 675 0.81 -18.50 33.44
N LYS A 676 0.55 -18.13 34.71
CA LYS A 676 1.55 -18.26 35.78
C LYS A 676 1.80 -19.75 36.10
N GLY A 677 3.07 -20.11 36.30
CA GLY A 677 3.53 -21.45 36.67
C GLY A 677 4.12 -22.26 35.50
N THR A 678 4.57 -23.48 35.80
CA THR A 678 5.05 -24.48 34.82
C THR A 678 4.17 -25.73 34.85
N ARG A 679 4.07 -26.43 33.73
CA ARG A 679 3.34 -27.69 33.55
C ARG A 679 4.27 -28.75 32.95
N LYS A 680 3.97 -30.03 33.19
CA LYS A 680 4.68 -31.14 32.54
C LYS A 680 4.13 -31.36 31.14
N CYS A 681 4.99 -31.44 30.14
CA CYS A 681 4.67 -31.64 28.72
C CYS A 681 5.62 -32.69 28.10
N ASN A 682 5.35 -33.14 26.88
CA ASN A 682 6.21 -34.07 26.11
C ASN A 682 6.64 -35.32 26.89
N CYS A 683 5.76 -35.84 27.76
CA CYS A 683 6.06 -37.00 28.59
C CYS A 683 6.38 -38.22 27.72
N ARG A 684 7.57 -38.78 27.90
CA ARG A 684 8.05 -39.97 27.18
C ARG A 684 8.57 -41.03 28.16
N GLN A 685 8.42 -42.29 27.78
CA GLN A 685 8.96 -43.41 28.54
C GLN A 685 10.42 -43.60 28.14
N GLU A 686 11.35 -43.34 29.06
CA GLU A 686 12.77 -43.59 28.85
C GLU A 686 13.25 -44.74 29.75
N MET A 687 14.12 -45.59 29.21
CA MET A 687 14.79 -46.62 29.99
C MET A 687 15.97 -46.01 30.74
N VAL A 688 15.79 -45.74 32.03
CA VAL A 688 16.84 -45.19 32.89
C VAL A 688 17.56 -46.35 33.59
N THR A 689 18.88 -46.39 33.46
CA THR A 689 19.71 -47.39 34.14
C THR A 689 20.17 -46.83 35.47
N ARG A 690 19.69 -47.40 36.59
CA ARG A 690 20.08 -46.98 37.93
C ARG A 690 21.07 -47.98 38.52
N GLN A 691 22.24 -47.48 38.93
CA GLN A 691 23.25 -48.29 39.60
C GLN A 691 22.87 -48.50 41.06
N LEU A 692 22.69 -49.75 41.46
CA LEU A 692 22.34 -50.14 42.84
C LEU A 692 23.57 -50.56 43.66
N GLY A 693 24.76 -50.55 43.05
CA GLY A 693 26.05 -50.84 43.68
C GLY A 693 27.16 -51.12 42.65
N PRO A 694 28.40 -51.44 43.09
CA PRO A 694 29.48 -51.81 42.18
C PRO A 694 29.09 -53.04 41.34
N GLY A 695 29.01 -52.87 40.02
CA GLY A 695 28.67 -53.94 39.07
C GLY A 695 27.20 -54.37 39.01
N ARG A 696 26.25 -53.66 39.66
CA ARG A 696 24.81 -53.97 39.60
C ARG A 696 24.01 -52.80 39.03
N PHE A 697 23.39 -53.01 37.88
CA PHE A 697 22.54 -52.05 37.18
C PHE A 697 21.12 -52.59 37.02
N GLN A 698 20.12 -51.75 37.25
CA GLN A 698 18.71 -52.05 36.96
C GLN A 698 18.20 -51.07 35.91
N MET A 699 17.72 -51.60 34.78
CA MET A 699 17.00 -50.81 33.78
C MET A 699 15.53 -50.71 34.19
N MET A 700 15.00 -49.50 34.30
CA MET A 700 13.59 -49.24 34.61
C MET A 700 13.03 -48.24 33.62
N GLN A 701 11.79 -48.47 33.16
CA GLN A 701 11.05 -47.49 32.36
C GLN A 701 10.55 -46.37 33.28
N GLN A 702 10.98 -45.15 33.03
CA GLN A 702 10.57 -43.95 33.77
C GLN A 702 9.95 -42.95 32.79
N ALA A 703 8.79 -42.42 33.16
CA ALA A 703 8.18 -41.31 32.45
C ALA A 703 8.97 -40.03 32.72
N VAL A 704 9.71 -39.56 31.71
CA VAL A 704 10.43 -38.28 31.71
C VAL A 704 9.57 -37.27 30.96
N CYS A 705 9.23 -36.15 31.61
CA CYS A 705 8.45 -35.07 31.01
C CYS A 705 9.29 -33.79 31.05
N ASP A 706 9.11 -32.93 30.05
CA ASP A 706 9.70 -31.59 30.01
C ASP A 706 8.88 -30.62 30.87
N GLU A 707 9.50 -29.56 31.40
CA GLU A 707 8.80 -28.47 32.09
C GLU A 707 8.46 -27.34 31.10
N CYS A 708 7.22 -27.32 30.62
CA CYS A 708 6.70 -26.26 29.75
C CYS A 708 6.06 -25.11 30.55
N PRO A 709 5.98 -23.89 30.00
CA PRO A 709 5.15 -22.82 30.55
C PRO A 709 3.68 -23.23 30.66
N ASN A 710 3.01 -22.77 31.72
CA ASN A 710 1.57 -22.96 31.85
C ASN A 710 0.82 -22.10 30.83
N VAL A 711 -0.32 -22.59 30.33
CA VAL A 711 -1.10 -21.94 29.27
C VAL A 711 -2.59 -21.90 29.64
N LYS A 712 -3.28 -20.85 29.20
CA LYS A 712 -4.74 -20.69 29.31
C LYS A 712 -5.34 -20.48 27.92
N LEU A 713 -6.54 -20.98 27.70
CA LEU A 713 -7.29 -20.72 26.47
C LEU A 713 -8.04 -19.38 26.60
N VAL A 714 -7.92 -18.53 25.58
CA VAL A 714 -8.63 -17.25 25.46
C VAL A 714 -9.24 -17.19 24.07
N ASN A 715 -10.51 -16.83 23.97
CA ASN A 715 -11.16 -16.67 22.67
C ASN A 715 -10.64 -15.41 21.97
N GLU A 716 -10.21 -15.55 20.72
CA GLU A 716 -9.87 -14.47 19.81
C GLU A 716 -10.78 -14.53 18.58
N GLU A 717 -11.27 -13.36 18.15
CA GLU A 717 -12.03 -13.21 16.92
C GLU A 717 -11.07 -13.21 15.72
N ARG A 718 -11.38 -14.01 14.70
CA ARG A 718 -10.68 -14.06 13.42
C ARG A 718 -11.68 -13.93 12.28
N VAL A 719 -11.45 -12.98 11.38
CA VAL A 719 -12.23 -12.82 10.15
C VAL A 719 -11.59 -13.72 9.08
N LEU A 720 -12.39 -14.63 8.51
CA LEU A 720 -11.99 -15.52 7.43
C LEU A 720 -12.82 -15.16 6.19
N GLU A 721 -12.16 -15.07 5.04
CA GLU A 721 -12.80 -14.82 3.75
C GLU A 721 -12.97 -16.15 3.01
N VAL A 722 -14.19 -16.43 2.54
CA VAL A 722 -14.55 -17.64 1.82
C VAL A 722 -14.93 -17.28 0.40
N GLU A 723 -14.18 -17.81 -0.58
CA GLU A 723 -14.48 -17.63 -2.00
C GLU A 723 -15.59 -18.62 -2.42
N ILE A 724 -16.73 -18.09 -2.85
CA ILE A 724 -17.81 -18.85 -3.47
C ILE A 724 -17.59 -18.81 -4.98
N GLU A 725 -17.11 -19.92 -5.53
CA GLU A 725 -16.96 -20.09 -6.97
C GLU A 725 -18.32 -20.30 -7.66
N GLN A 726 -18.43 -19.83 -8.90
CA GLN A 726 -19.63 -19.99 -9.71
C GLN A 726 -19.96 -21.47 -9.92
N GLY A 727 -21.24 -21.82 -9.73
CA GLY A 727 -21.74 -23.17 -9.94
C GLY A 727 -21.43 -24.14 -8.80
N MET A 728 -20.78 -23.70 -7.72
CA MET A 728 -20.43 -24.53 -6.57
C MET A 728 -21.64 -25.32 -6.05
N THR A 729 -21.43 -26.60 -5.70
CA THR A 729 -22.50 -27.53 -5.33
C THR A 729 -22.57 -27.74 -3.82
N ASP A 730 -23.75 -28.10 -3.33
CA ASP A 730 -23.97 -28.38 -1.92
C ASP A 730 -23.06 -29.52 -1.43
N GLY A 731 -22.48 -29.34 -0.25
CA GLY A 731 -21.61 -30.32 0.38
C GLY A 731 -20.12 -30.17 0.06
N LEU A 732 -19.72 -29.22 -0.79
CA LEU A 732 -18.29 -28.91 -0.98
C LEU A 732 -17.69 -28.32 0.30
N GLU A 733 -16.50 -28.79 0.68
CA GLU A 733 -15.81 -28.36 1.89
C GLU A 733 -14.57 -27.50 1.57
N GLN A 734 -14.53 -26.29 2.12
CA GLN A 734 -13.36 -25.41 2.11
C GLN A 734 -12.57 -25.58 3.41
N ARG A 735 -11.27 -25.92 3.32
CA ARG A 735 -10.42 -26.18 4.49
C ARG A 735 -9.55 -24.99 4.84
N PHE A 736 -9.60 -24.57 6.11
CA PHE A 736 -8.73 -23.59 6.74
C PHE A 736 -7.80 -24.30 7.73
N THR A 737 -6.51 -24.37 7.38
CA THR A 737 -5.50 -25.09 8.16
C THR A 737 -5.26 -24.43 9.52
N ALA A 738 -5.16 -25.23 10.58
CA ALA A 738 -4.88 -24.78 11.94
C ALA A 738 -5.92 -23.82 12.55
N GLU A 739 -7.12 -23.72 11.98
CA GLU A 739 -8.26 -22.91 12.49
C GLU A 739 -9.30 -23.74 13.28
N GLY A 740 -9.03 -25.01 13.55
CA GLY A 740 -9.85 -25.90 14.39
C GLY A 740 -9.50 -25.83 15.88
N GLU A 741 -9.81 -26.90 16.61
CA GLU A 741 -9.58 -26.94 18.06
C GLU A 741 -8.08 -26.91 18.40
N PRO A 742 -7.65 -26.10 19.38
CA PRO A 742 -6.25 -26.04 19.78
C PRO A 742 -5.83 -27.29 20.55
N HIS A 743 -4.64 -27.82 20.26
CA HIS A 743 -4.00 -28.87 21.06
C HIS A 743 -2.92 -28.26 21.97
N THR A 744 -2.85 -28.67 23.24
CA THR A 744 -1.94 -28.04 24.23
C THR A 744 -0.46 -28.26 23.93
N ASP A 745 -0.13 -29.39 23.32
CA ASP A 745 1.25 -29.86 23.07
C ASP A 745 1.48 -30.17 21.59
N GLY A 746 0.65 -29.60 20.71
CA GLY A 746 0.58 -29.99 19.31
C GLY A 746 -0.03 -28.92 18.41
N GLU A 747 -0.25 -29.24 17.15
CA GLU A 747 -0.83 -28.29 16.19
C GLU A 747 -2.37 -28.20 16.36
N PRO A 748 -2.99 -27.04 16.15
CA PRO A 748 -4.45 -26.95 16.11
C PRO A 748 -5.03 -27.81 14.98
N GLY A 749 -6.28 -28.27 15.16
CA GLY A 749 -7.08 -28.91 14.10
C GLY A 749 -7.37 -27.95 12.94
N ASP A 750 -8.08 -28.41 11.92
CA ASP A 750 -8.53 -27.56 10.81
C ASP A 750 -10.01 -27.20 10.90
N LEU A 751 -10.38 -26.05 10.36
CA LEU A 751 -11.77 -25.67 10.16
C LEU A 751 -12.19 -26.03 8.73
N ARG A 752 -13.27 -26.79 8.58
CA ARG A 752 -13.87 -27.16 7.30
C ARG A 752 -15.23 -26.49 7.18
N LEU A 753 -15.37 -25.59 6.21
CA LEU A 753 -16.64 -24.95 5.91
C LEU A 753 -17.36 -25.73 4.82
N ARG A 754 -18.55 -26.23 5.11
CA ARG A 754 -19.38 -26.95 4.15
C ARG A 754 -20.42 -26.01 3.58
N ILE A 755 -20.43 -25.86 2.25
CA ILE A 755 -21.38 -24.98 1.57
C ILE A 755 -22.77 -25.62 1.50
N GLN A 756 -23.79 -24.81 1.80
CA GLN A 756 -25.22 -25.17 1.71
C GLN A 756 -25.99 -24.08 0.98
N THR A 757 -26.77 -24.44 -0.03
CA THR A 757 -27.64 -23.51 -0.76
C THR A 757 -28.80 -23.06 0.14
N ALA A 758 -28.98 -21.75 0.27
CA ALA A 758 -30.12 -21.16 0.94
C ALA A 758 -31.40 -21.27 0.07
N PRO A 759 -32.57 -21.57 0.65
CA PRO A 759 -33.83 -21.60 -0.10
C PRO A 759 -34.14 -20.25 -0.76
N HIS A 760 -34.37 -20.25 -2.07
CA HIS A 760 -34.71 -19.05 -2.83
C HIS A 760 -36.23 -18.93 -3.06
N SER A 761 -36.71 -17.69 -3.22
CA SER A 761 -38.13 -17.37 -3.26
C SER A 761 -38.81 -17.69 -4.61
N ILE A 762 -38.07 -17.64 -5.71
CA ILE A 762 -38.60 -17.78 -7.09
C ILE A 762 -38.10 -19.05 -7.78
N PHE A 763 -36.89 -19.51 -7.44
CA PHE A 763 -36.18 -20.58 -8.15
C PHE A 763 -35.81 -21.70 -7.21
N GLU A 764 -35.91 -22.92 -7.69
CA GLU A 764 -35.39 -24.11 -7.04
C GLU A 764 -34.27 -24.70 -7.91
N ARG A 765 -33.07 -24.83 -7.35
CA ARG A 765 -31.93 -25.46 -8.04
C ARG A 765 -31.99 -26.97 -7.88
N ARG A 766 -31.81 -27.70 -8.98
CA ARG A 766 -31.61 -29.16 -8.97
C ARG A 766 -30.48 -29.51 -9.94
N GLY A 767 -29.29 -29.80 -9.38
CA GLY A 767 -28.07 -29.91 -10.19
C GLY A 767 -27.71 -28.55 -10.80
N ASP A 768 -27.55 -28.52 -12.13
CA ASP A 768 -27.29 -27.29 -12.88
C ASP A 768 -28.59 -26.63 -13.39
N ASP A 769 -29.74 -27.30 -13.25
CA ASP A 769 -31.01 -26.80 -13.77
C ASP A 769 -31.78 -25.97 -12.72
N LEU A 770 -32.50 -24.95 -13.19
CA LEU A 770 -33.38 -24.11 -12.38
C LEU A 770 -34.84 -24.43 -12.68
N TYR A 771 -35.66 -24.45 -11.64
CA TYR A 771 -37.10 -24.72 -11.73
C TYR A 771 -37.88 -23.55 -11.15
N THR A 772 -38.92 -23.13 -11.85
CA THR A 772 -39.86 -22.12 -11.36
C THR A 772 -41.27 -22.41 -11.87
N ASN A 773 -42.27 -21.91 -11.14
CA ASN A 773 -43.67 -22.03 -11.50
C ASN A 773 -44.25 -20.64 -11.73
N VAL A 774 -44.97 -20.48 -12.84
CA VAL A 774 -45.58 -19.21 -13.24
C VAL A 774 -47.07 -19.40 -13.42
N THR A 775 -47.86 -18.53 -12.81
CA THR A 775 -49.31 -18.55 -12.97
C THR A 775 -49.73 -17.58 -14.08
N ILE A 776 -50.51 -18.05 -15.05
CA ILE A 776 -51.06 -17.26 -16.16
C ILE A 776 -52.60 -17.25 -16.12
N SER A 777 -53.23 -16.25 -16.72
CA SER A 777 -54.69 -16.18 -16.78
C SER A 777 -55.25 -17.20 -17.78
N LEU A 778 -56.52 -17.60 -17.62
CA LEU A 778 -57.19 -18.47 -18.60
C LEU A 778 -57.25 -17.86 -20.01
N ALA A 779 -57.37 -16.53 -20.11
CA ALA A 779 -57.37 -15.84 -21.40
C ALA A 779 -56.01 -15.94 -22.09
N ASP A 780 -54.94 -15.65 -21.35
CA ASP A 780 -53.54 -15.76 -21.81
C ASP A 780 -53.18 -17.20 -22.19
N ALA A 781 -53.66 -18.17 -21.40
CA ALA A 781 -53.48 -19.59 -21.67
C ALA A 781 -54.10 -20.03 -23.01
N LEU A 782 -55.17 -19.39 -23.47
CA LEU A 782 -55.87 -19.71 -24.72
C LEU A 782 -55.40 -18.86 -25.91
N ALA A 783 -55.19 -17.56 -25.70
CA ALA A 783 -54.87 -16.59 -26.76
C ALA A 783 -53.36 -16.43 -27.02
N GLY A 784 -52.53 -16.86 -26.07
CA GLY A 784 -51.09 -16.63 -26.07
C GLY A 784 -50.70 -15.48 -25.15
N PHE A 785 -49.42 -15.46 -24.76
CA PHE A 785 -48.88 -14.48 -23.82
C PHE A 785 -47.39 -14.20 -24.04
N GLU A 786 -46.96 -13.07 -23.51
CA GLU A 786 -45.57 -12.67 -23.36
C GLU A 786 -45.34 -12.26 -21.90
N LEU A 787 -44.27 -12.79 -21.30
CA LEU A 787 -43.87 -12.45 -19.94
C LEU A 787 -42.36 -12.42 -19.78
N ASP A 788 -41.91 -11.64 -18.81
CA ASP A 788 -40.50 -11.49 -18.46
C ASP A 788 -40.28 -12.03 -17.06
N ILE A 789 -39.32 -12.95 -16.91
CA ILE A 789 -38.86 -13.44 -15.61
C ILE A 789 -37.51 -12.79 -15.32
N GLU A 790 -37.36 -12.19 -14.15
CA GLU A 790 -36.06 -11.69 -13.68
C GLU A 790 -35.19 -12.86 -13.21
N HIS A 791 -34.00 -12.99 -13.80
CA HIS A 791 -33.02 -14.04 -13.47
C HIS A 791 -32.15 -13.63 -12.27
N LEU A 792 -31.33 -14.55 -11.77
CA LEU A 792 -30.42 -14.43 -10.62
C LEU A 792 -29.34 -13.34 -10.79
N ASP A 793 -29.01 -12.93 -12.01
CA ASP A 793 -28.09 -11.82 -12.33
C ASP A 793 -28.82 -10.51 -12.72
N GLY A 794 -30.15 -10.49 -12.59
CA GLY A 794 -31.01 -9.35 -12.90
C GLY A 794 -31.36 -9.18 -14.39
N HIS A 795 -30.90 -10.05 -15.30
CA HIS A 795 -31.36 -9.99 -16.69
C HIS A 795 -32.78 -10.56 -16.82
N LYS A 796 -33.51 -10.12 -17.86
CA LYS A 796 -34.89 -10.55 -18.11
C LYS A 796 -34.95 -11.68 -19.13
N VAL A 797 -35.51 -12.82 -18.72
CA VAL A 797 -35.79 -13.96 -19.61
C VAL A 797 -37.17 -13.77 -20.24
N HIS A 798 -37.18 -13.38 -21.51
CA HIS A 798 -38.40 -13.20 -22.30
C HIS A 798 -39.02 -14.55 -22.71
N ILE A 799 -40.25 -14.80 -22.29
CA ILE A 799 -41.02 -16.00 -22.61
C ILE A 799 -42.25 -15.60 -23.41
N VAL A 800 -42.25 -15.98 -24.69
CA VAL A 800 -43.37 -15.75 -25.61
C VAL A 800 -43.96 -17.10 -26.02
N ARG A 801 -45.29 -17.18 -26.02
CA ARG A 801 -46.00 -18.35 -26.53
C ARG A 801 -47.36 -17.96 -27.12
N ASP A 802 -47.49 -18.19 -28.42
CA ASP A 802 -48.73 -17.90 -29.17
C ASP A 802 -49.69 -19.09 -29.27
N LYS A 803 -49.38 -20.19 -28.57
CA LYS A 803 -50.15 -21.44 -28.60
C LYS A 803 -50.84 -21.66 -27.27
N VAL A 804 -51.93 -22.43 -27.31
CA VAL A 804 -52.63 -22.87 -26.10
C VAL A 804 -51.65 -23.52 -25.10
N THR A 805 -51.72 -23.07 -23.85
CA THR A 805 -50.89 -23.51 -22.74
C THR A 805 -51.78 -24.17 -21.70
N TRP A 806 -51.66 -25.49 -21.56
CA TRP A 806 -52.46 -26.25 -20.60
C TRP A 806 -51.82 -26.20 -19.19
N PRO A 807 -52.60 -26.41 -18.11
CA PRO A 807 -52.06 -26.52 -16.76
C PRO A 807 -50.99 -27.60 -16.66
N GLY A 808 -49.86 -27.30 -16.02
CA GLY A 808 -48.70 -28.19 -15.91
C GLY A 808 -47.85 -28.27 -17.18
N ALA A 809 -48.16 -27.49 -18.23
CA ALA A 809 -47.27 -27.36 -19.38
C ALA A 809 -45.92 -26.80 -18.93
N ARG A 810 -44.83 -27.29 -19.54
CA ARG A 810 -43.47 -26.86 -19.24
C ARG A 810 -42.79 -26.27 -20.46
N ILE A 811 -42.13 -25.15 -20.27
CA ILE A 811 -41.20 -24.57 -21.24
C ILE A 811 -39.80 -24.72 -20.69
N ARG A 812 -38.86 -25.09 -21.57
CA ARG A 812 -37.43 -25.13 -21.25
C ARG A 812 -36.73 -23.99 -21.99
N LYS A 813 -35.91 -23.23 -21.28
CA LYS A 813 -35.00 -22.24 -21.85
C LYS A 813 -33.58 -22.74 -21.64
N LYS A 814 -32.89 -23.01 -22.76
CA LYS A 814 -31.53 -23.54 -22.75
C LYS A 814 -30.55 -22.40 -22.48
N GLY A 815 -29.61 -22.60 -21.57
CA GLY A 815 -28.61 -21.60 -21.22
C GLY A 815 -29.02 -20.66 -20.09
N GLU A 816 -30.22 -20.85 -19.54
CA GLU A 816 -30.80 -20.03 -18.47
C GLU A 816 -30.82 -20.76 -17.11
N GLY A 817 -30.06 -21.86 -16.94
CA GLY A 817 -29.90 -22.53 -15.65
C GLY A 817 -28.69 -22.02 -14.86
N MET A 818 -28.27 -22.77 -13.83
CA MET A 818 -27.03 -22.48 -13.10
C MET A 818 -25.80 -22.75 -13.97
N PRO A 819 -24.68 -22.02 -13.76
CA PRO A 819 -23.39 -22.40 -14.33
C PRO A 819 -22.91 -23.73 -13.76
N ASN A 820 -22.29 -24.56 -14.60
CA ASN A 820 -21.68 -25.81 -14.17
C ASN A 820 -20.35 -25.55 -13.44
N TYR A 821 -20.14 -26.21 -12.29
CA TYR A 821 -18.96 -26.01 -11.44
C TYR A 821 -17.63 -26.35 -12.13
N ASP A 822 -17.58 -27.45 -12.89
CA ASP A 822 -16.35 -27.89 -13.55
C ASP A 822 -16.05 -27.06 -14.81
N ASN A 823 -17.09 -26.55 -15.47
CA ASN A 823 -16.98 -25.77 -16.70
C ASN A 823 -18.00 -24.63 -16.76
N ASN A 824 -17.58 -23.45 -16.31
CA ASN A 824 -18.41 -22.23 -16.23
C ASN A 824 -18.90 -21.71 -17.59
N ASN A 825 -18.46 -22.27 -18.73
CA ASN A 825 -19.01 -21.92 -20.04
C ASN A 825 -20.30 -22.70 -20.37
N LEU A 826 -20.64 -23.70 -19.56
CA LEU A 826 -21.86 -24.49 -19.68
C LEU A 826 -22.86 -24.04 -18.62
N PHE A 827 -24.06 -23.74 -19.08
CA PHE A 827 -25.20 -23.38 -18.24
C PHE A 827 -26.27 -24.46 -18.37
N GLY A 828 -26.95 -24.75 -17.26
CA GLY A 828 -28.11 -25.62 -17.27
C GLY A 828 -29.31 -25.02 -17.98
N MET A 829 -30.49 -25.60 -17.74
CA MET A 829 -31.76 -25.15 -18.30
C MET A 829 -32.66 -24.54 -17.23
N LEU A 830 -33.45 -23.55 -17.62
CA LEU A 830 -34.58 -23.06 -16.84
C LEU A 830 -35.85 -23.80 -17.27
N TYR A 831 -36.49 -24.48 -16.33
CA TYR A 831 -37.80 -25.12 -16.50
C TYR A 831 -38.87 -24.25 -15.86
N VAL A 832 -39.78 -23.74 -16.69
CA VAL A 832 -40.92 -22.96 -16.27
C VAL A 832 -42.18 -23.81 -16.40
N THR A 833 -42.82 -24.14 -15.28
CA THR A 833 -44.12 -24.84 -15.26
C THR A 833 -45.25 -23.82 -15.15
N PHE A 834 -46.29 -23.96 -15.97
CA PHE A 834 -47.41 -23.03 -15.99
C PHE A 834 -48.62 -23.55 -15.22
N ASP A 835 -49.09 -22.73 -14.28
CA ASP A 835 -50.38 -22.91 -13.63
C ASP A 835 -51.40 -21.95 -14.25
N VAL A 836 -52.64 -22.39 -14.45
CA VAL A 836 -53.69 -21.55 -15.05
C VAL A 836 -54.64 -21.09 -13.97
N GLN A 837 -54.75 -19.78 -13.79
CA GLN A 837 -55.70 -19.16 -12.89
C GLN A 837 -57.05 -18.98 -13.57
N PHE A 838 -58.05 -19.69 -13.05
CA PHE A 838 -59.44 -19.51 -13.45
C PHE A 838 -60.07 -18.30 -12.75
N PRO A 839 -60.94 -17.54 -13.43
CA PRO A 839 -61.69 -16.46 -12.80
C PRO A 839 -62.59 -17.05 -11.69
N LYS A 840 -62.58 -16.42 -10.51
CA LYS A 840 -63.40 -16.84 -9.36
C LYS A 840 -64.83 -16.29 -9.42
N ASP A 841 -65.06 -15.24 -10.20
CA ASP A 841 -66.35 -14.58 -10.32
C ASP A 841 -67.33 -15.35 -11.21
N GLU A 842 -68.62 -15.26 -10.90
CA GLU A 842 -69.64 -15.88 -11.74
C GLU A 842 -69.79 -15.16 -13.09
N LEU A 843 -69.56 -15.89 -14.17
CA LEU A 843 -69.78 -15.39 -15.52
C LEU A 843 -71.29 -15.29 -15.82
N SER A 844 -71.70 -14.23 -16.52
CA SER A 844 -73.09 -14.04 -16.97
C SER A 844 -73.53 -15.12 -17.95
N THR A 845 -74.83 -15.37 -18.04
CA THR A 845 -75.44 -16.37 -18.94
C THR A 845 -75.09 -16.11 -20.41
N GLU A 846 -75.03 -14.85 -20.84
CA GLU A 846 -74.64 -14.44 -22.19
C GLU A 846 -73.18 -14.80 -22.52
N VAL A 847 -72.25 -14.56 -21.57
CA VAL A 847 -70.82 -14.88 -21.75
C VAL A 847 -70.62 -16.40 -21.77
N LYS A 848 -71.33 -17.14 -20.91
CA LYS A 848 -71.30 -18.62 -20.89
C LYS A 848 -71.70 -19.22 -22.23
N GLU A 849 -72.74 -18.68 -22.88
CA GLU A 849 -73.20 -19.19 -24.18
C GLU A 849 -72.23 -18.88 -25.32
N LYS A 850 -71.66 -17.67 -25.34
CA LYS A 850 -70.59 -17.31 -26.29
C LYS A 850 -69.36 -18.21 -26.13
N LEU A 851 -68.95 -18.52 -24.90
CA LEU A 851 -67.82 -19.42 -24.64
C LEU A 851 -68.08 -20.85 -25.13
N ARG A 852 -69.30 -21.38 -24.97
CA ARG A 852 -69.68 -22.69 -25.52
C ARG A 852 -69.55 -22.73 -27.05
N GLN A 853 -70.02 -21.69 -27.73
CA GLN A 853 -69.91 -21.57 -29.19
C GLN A 853 -68.44 -21.45 -29.63
N LEU A 854 -67.65 -20.60 -28.97
CA LEU A 854 -66.25 -20.35 -29.34
C LEU A 854 -65.34 -21.56 -29.11
N LEU A 855 -65.52 -22.29 -28.01
CA LEU A 855 -64.66 -23.44 -27.71
C LEU A 855 -65.09 -24.71 -28.45
N SER A 856 -66.38 -24.86 -28.80
CA SER A 856 -66.90 -25.99 -29.58
C SER A 856 -66.42 -27.38 -29.11
N GLN A 857 -66.32 -27.58 -27.79
CA GLN A 857 -65.88 -28.84 -27.18
C GLN A 857 -67.06 -29.67 -26.69
N ASP A 858 -67.02 -30.97 -26.94
CA ASP A 858 -67.94 -31.94 -26.33
C ASP A 858 -67.67 -32.09 -24.82
N SER A 859 -68.69 -32.45 -24.04
CA SER A 859 -68.52 -32.64 -22.60
C SER A 859 -67.65 -33.86 -22.28
N ILE A 860 -66.44 -33.64 -21.77
CA ILE A 860 -65.53 -34.70 -21.33
C ILE A 860 -65.61 -34.85 -19.80
N ASN A 861 -66.44 -35.79 -19.33
CA ASN A 861 -66.62 -36.08 -17.90
C ASN A 861 -65.97 -37.42 -17.53
N LYS A 862 -64.64 -37.48 -17.55
CA LYS A 862 -63.91 -38.71 -17.20
C LYS A 862 -63.70 -38.80 -15.69
N VAL A 863 -64.36 -39.76 -15.04
CA VAL A 863 -64.12 -40.10 -13.63
C VAL A 863 -62.86 -40.96 -13.54
N TYR A 864 -61.84 -40.51 -12.80
CA TYR A 864 -60.61 -41.26 -12.56
C TYR A 864 -60.22 -41.18 -11.08
N ASN A 865 -59.60 -42.23 -10.54
CA ASN A 865 -59.35 -42.34 -9.11
C ASN A 865 -57.99 -41.80 -8.64
N GLY A 866 -57.10 -41.36 -9.53
CA GLY A 866 -55.88 -40.57 -9.25
C GLY A 866 -54.84 -41.14 -8.26
N LEU A 867 -55.13 -42.26 -7.59
CA LEU A 867 -54.42 -42.78 -6.43
C LEU A 867 -53.34 -43.81 -6.78
N ARG A 868 -53.25 -44.22 -8.04
CA ARG A 868 -52.17 -45.06 -8.59
C ARG A 868 -51.84 -44.53 -9.98
N GLY A 869 -50.76 -43.75 -10.08
CA GLY A 869 -50.34 -43.14 -11.34
C GLY A 869 -50.17 -44.18 -12.45
N PHE A 870 -51.00 -44.07 -13.48
CA PHE A 870 -50.80 -44.65 -14.80
C PHE A 870 -50.74 -43.51 -15.81
#